data_AF-A0A6N7ZGK2-F1
#
_entry.id   AF-A0A6N7ZGK2-F1
#
_cell.length_a   1.000
_cell.length_b   1.000
_cell.length_c   1.000
_cell.angle_alpha   90.00
_cell.angle_beta   90.00
_cell.angle_gamma   90.00
#
_symmetry.space_group_name_H-M   'P 1'
#
loop_
_entity.id
_entity.type
_entity.pdbx_description
1 polymer ?
#
loop_
_entity_poly.entity_id
_entity_poly.type
_entity_poly.pdbx_seq_one_letter_code
_entity_poly.pdbx_strand_id
1 'polypeptide(L)'
;MRRRPVLSLAVGLSLVAAGALVPTAASGLPTAPSGVATAAFDPQPAPRQLYGYSLLGADREFDGTAGYPRNTDVGYLDDVTEGALSVRFATSSPAAQTLFSLSDATTDDTWAALGVADGAVTWTVVVDGQVRADVRAPVPATDGVPHTVSVGVSAGFTQVSFDGFPALLTTSDAFLATVPDPTAVTFGARATSAGTTAALTGTIDRVTVHDRVLGLTDLASASVMRVPTVRADATDVRARLDVPAAQARETWVFTGDSITHGAAHTRGYRSWSQQVEERVRWELRRFGDQTVNTAISGDTAAGILATWDERVATHDPTVVVTMVGMNDVVLLGGAAGLETFRAQVTEIVERTRALGAVPVLATSQPVRGGGAGTNRATYPQYVQVVREVAAAQDTVLVDNYARWMLEHDGNPPSTLWSDDIHPGPQGHLAFAQTFLEDLGAWDGSTGVGALRLPTTGQIQQATTPLGTATQAWGFTHVPSSFDGTRVVDRSADLATLRGLDEGTLLVRFAAQPGNGGTLLSMSDTSAPAASPTALTVALRDGRLEYAVTRGGTDLVRTRTTTRFDDGQQHVVAVAVGQGVVTTYVDGSPVVVAPGRAFVADVAPDALTVAGTRTAAGVSDRFTGTITRTWAMRERLTPLRLNLDPNAVVLPDYAAVRGVLSRGDRDASRPWLFAGDSITHGALHTNGWRSWTQHVEERVRWERNYRHDYLITTATSGAKVADLVADYEGRIGRHDAAVVTIMIGMNDSPAGAAGLPAFRQNLTTLVERVRADGGVPVLATSQPVVSRAWYPEYVQAVRDVAAAQRVFVVDNYADWLVEDQGEVPTSQLNDAIHPNAQGHVEFARTFLDGFGVWDPGSALATVSTVRNSTLGLAVAAGGEVAPGGTVAVTATATVGAEAARDVVLALVPPAGTTLAAAPVASTGTVRLGTDGAYRVVLPASTPAGTVVTVTAQVAVPGDVAAGTALRTRLEGALTNTAARPTTAVATTVVTAPAGPAVTARAEVRCLAGKAYVAVAATNDDDAPVDVRVVTPFGTRDYTGVQPGGSAYQSFAVRSASVAAGEATVDAARTGTDGTGTVVAAWDDRTCG
;
A
#
# COMPACT_ATOMS: atom_id res chain seq x y z
N MET A 1 5.54 17.88 47.88
CA MET A 1 5.04 18.91 48.82
C MET A 1 5.09 20.28 48.18
N ARG A 2 3.92 20.92 48.00
CA ARG A 2 3.59 22.36 47.99
C ARG A 2 2.34 22.55 47.12
N ARG A 3 1.18 22.42 47.77
CA ARG A 3 -0.13 22.87 47.27
C ARG A 3 -0.28 24.35 47.59
N ARG A 4 -0.84 25.14 46.67
CA ARG A 4 -1.69 26.31 46.96
C ARG A 4 -2.74 26.51 45.85
N PRO A 5 -3.89 27.14 46.17
CA PRO A 5 -5.19 26.78 45.59
C PRO A 5 -5.84 27.86 44.72
N VAL A 6 -6.78 27.39 43.88
CA VAL A 6 -8.05 27.97 43.39
C VAL A 6 -8.13 29.49 43.15
N LEU A 7 -8.43 29.85 41.90
CA LEU A 7 -9.33 30.97 41.59
C LEU A 7 -10.29 30.56 40.46
N SER A 8 -11.56 30.42 40.81
CA SER A 8 -12.67 30.23 39.87
C SER A 8 -13.00 31.57 39.21
N LEU A 9 -13.03 31.62 37.88
CA LEU A 9 -13.68 32.70 37.13
C LEU A 9 -14.79 32.10 36.27
N ALA A 10 -16.03 32.41 36.63
CA ALA A 10 -17.21 32.19 35.82
C ALA A 10 -17.39 33.37 34.87
N VAL A 11 -17.37 33.14 33.55
CA VAL A 11 -17.93 34.07 32.56
C VAL A 11 -18.52 33.29 31.38
N GLY A 12 -19.83 33.42 31.19
CA GLY A 12 -20.49 33.60 29.89
C GLY A 12 -20.54 32.40 28.93
N LEU A 13 -21.57 31.56 29.06
CA LEU A 13 -22.06 30.75 27.95
C LEU A 13 -22.67 31.69 26.88
N SER A 14 -21.99 31.86 25.75
CA SER A 14 -22.63 32.28 24.51
C SER A 14 -22.89 31.03 23.67
N LEU A 15 -24.17 30.67 23.54
CA LEU A 15 -24.64 29.68 22.57
C LEU A 15 -24.34 30.21 21.16
N VAL A 16 -23.31 29.65 20.52
CA VAL A 16 -23.18 29.64 19.07
C VAL A 16 -23.55 28.22 18.64
N ALA A 17 -24.70 28.10 17.99
CA ALA A 17 -25.17 26.85 17.41
C ALA A 17 -24.19 26.39 16.32
N ALA A 18 -23.33 25.43 16.66
CA ALA A 18 -22.60 24.65 15.68
C ALA A 18 -23.61 23.68 15.03
N GLY A 19 -23.95 23.95 13.77
CA GLY A 19 -24.70 23.02 12.94
C GLY A 19 -23.95 21.70 12.85
N ALA A 20 -24.49 20.67 13.48
CA ALA A 20 -24.05 19.30 13.30
C ALA A 20 -24.30 18.90 11.83
N LEU A 21 -23.26 18.92 11.02
CA LEU A 21 -23.23 18.17 9.77
C LEU A 21 -23.14 16.69 10.15
N VAL A 22 -24.32 16.07 10.26
CA VAL A 22 -24.49 14.62 10.18
C VAL A 22 -24.05 14.22 8.77
N PRO A 23 -22.97 13.43 8.58
CA PRO A 23 -22.71 12.86 7.27
C PRO A 23 -23.77 11.80 7.04
N THR A 24 -24.67 12.06 6.10
CA THR A 24 -25.56 11.06 5.53
C THR A 24 -24.70 9.94 4.98
N ALA A 25 -24.86 8.73 5.51
CA ALA A 25 -24.25 7.51 4.99
C ALA A 25 -24.64 7.36 3.52
N ALA A 26 -23.69 7.59 2.61
CA ALA A 26 -23.81 7.17 1.22
C ALA A 26 -23.63 5.65 1.21
N SER A 27 -24.75 4.93 1.29
CA SER A 27 -24.83 3.50 1.02
C SER A 27 -24.39 3.23 -0.42
N GLY A 28 -23.17 2.71 -0.56
CA GLY A 28 -22.58 2.35 -1.84
C GLY A 28 -21.44 1.36 -1.66
N LEU A 29 -21.64 0.31 -0.85
CA LEU A 29 -20.78 -0.86 -0.88
C LEU A 29 -20.96 -1.54 -2.24
N PRO A 30 -19.88 -1.84 -2.99
CA PRO A 30 -20.01 -2.64 -4.20
C PRO A 30 -20.55 -4.02 -3.81
N THR A 31 -21.67 -4.42 -4.43
CA THR A 31 -22.22 -5.76 -4.32
C THR A 31 -21.19 -6.78 -4.80
N ALA A 32 -20.92 -7.79 -3.96
CA ALA A 32 -20.07 -8.93 -4.30
C ALA A 32 -20.54 -9.57 -5.63
N PRO A 33 -19.62 -10.09 -6.46
CA PRO A 33 -19.99 -10.81 -7.67
C PRO A 33 -20.94 -11.96 -7.31
N SER A 34 -22.14 -11.92 -7.90
CA SER A 34 -23.17 -12.95 -7.76
C SER A 34 -22.63 -14.29 -8.24
N GLY A 35 -22.46 -15.26 -7.32
CA GLY A 35 -22.06 -16.62 -7.68
C GLY A 35 -21.30 -17.43 -6.63
N VAL A 36 -20.97 -16.86 -5.47
CA VAL A 36 -20.29 -17.62 -4.39
C VAL A 36 -21.27 -17.84 -3.25
N ALA A 37 -21.53 -19.11 -2.93
CA ALA A 37 -22.38 -19.48 -1.81
C ALA A 37 -21.86 -18.85 -0.52
N THR A 38 -22.72 -18.04 0.08
CA THR A 38 -22.52 -17.37 1.36
C THR A 38 -22.65 -18.40 2.49
N ALA A 39 -21.57 -18.65 3.23
CA ALA A 39 -21.70 -19.03 4.63
C ALA A 39 -21.58 -17.73 5.44
N ALA A 40 -22.70 -17.06 5.68
CA ALA A 40 -22.76 -16.16 6.83
C ALA A 40 -22.72 -17.05 8.08
N PHE A 41 -21.92 -16.68 9.09
CA PHE A 41 -22.09 -17.25 10.43
C PHE A 41 -23.44 -16.75 10.94
N ASP A 42 -24.47 -17.56 10.73
CA ASP A 42 -25.81 -17.31 11.26
C ASP A 42 -25.72 -17.45 12.79
N PRO A 43 -26.12 -16.46 13.61
CA PRO A 43 -26.17 -16.63 15.05
C PRO A 43 -27.05 -17.83 15.38
N GLN A 44 -26.42 -18.87 15.93
CA GLN A 44 -27.13 -20.07 16.36
C GLN A 44 -28.25 -19.68 17.35
N PRO A 45 -29.46 -20.26 17.26
CA PRO A 45 -30.54 -20.01 18.22
C PRO A 45 -30.07 -20.33 19.65
N ALA A 46 -30.63 -19.69 20.68
CA ALA A 46 -30.22 -19.93 22.08
C ALA A 46 -30.42 -21.42 22.50
N PRO A 47 -29.57 -21.99 23.36
CA PRO A 47 -29.68 -23.39 23.78
C PRO A 47 -30.96 -23.61 24.59
N ARG A 48 -31.63 -24.76 24.39
CA ARG A 48 -32.85 -25.11 25.12
C ARG A 48 -32.49 -25.89 26.38
N GLN A 49 -32.93 -25.41 27.54
CA GLN A 49 -32.77 -26.15 28.80
C GLN A 49 -33.77 -27.33 28.83
N LEU A 50 -33.26 -28.56 28.81
CA LEU A 50 -34.03 -29.81 28.92
C LEU A 50 -34.43 -30.10 30.37
N TYR A 51 -33.50 -29.84 31.31
CA TYR A 51 -33.69 -30.08 32.74
C TYR A 51 -33.06 -28.96 33.57
N GLY A 52 -33.67 -28.61 34.70
CA GLY A 52 -33.09 -27.63 35.62
C GLY A 52 -33.65 -27.74 37.03
N TYR A 53 -32.76 -27.79 38.01
CA TYR A 53 -33.09 -27.88 39.43
C TYR A 53 -32.18 -26.96 40.25
N SER A 54 -32.76 -26.19 41.16
CA SER A 54 -32.01 -25.36 42.11
C SER A 54 -32.27 -25.88 43.52
N LEU A 55 -31.19 -26.15 44.27
CA LEU A 55 -31.27 -26.51 45.68
C LEU A 55 -31.19 -25.24 46.52
N LEU A 56 -31.99 -25.16 47.59
CA LEU A 56 -32.12 -23.97 48.43
C LEU A 56 -32.10 -24.37 49.91
N GLY A 57 -31.67 -23.45 50.78
CA GLY A 57 -31.72 -23.65 52.22
C GLY A 57 -30.81 -24.79 52.70
N ALA A 58 -31.36 -25.75 53.43
CA ALA A 58 -30.59 -26.90 53.93
C ALA A 58 -30.32 -27.96 52.86
N ASP A 59 -31.17 -28.06 51.83
CA ASP A 59 -31.08 -29.10 50.80
C ASP A 59 -29.84 -28.95 49.90
N ARG A 60 -29.23 -27.75 49.86
CA ARG A 60 -28.01 -27.49 49.09
C ARG A 60 -26.72 -27.87 49.83
N GLU A 61 -26.78 -28.16 51.13
CA GLU A 61 -25.62 -28.39 51.99
C GLU A 61 -25.42 -29.91 52.16
N PHE A 62 -24.22 -30.41 51.86
CA PHE A 62 -23.87 -31.83 51.90
C PHE A 62 -22.71 -32.05 52.90
N ASP A 63 -22.89 -32.96 53.85
CA ASP A 63 -21.95 -33.22 54.94
C ASP A 63 -21.01 -34.43 54.69
N GLY A 64 -21.08 -35.02 53.50
CA GLY A 64 -20.31 -36.22 53.14
C GLY A 64 -20.96 -37.55 53.53
N THR A 65 -22.22 -37.57 53.99
CA THR A 65 -22.88 -38.82 54.42
C THR A 65 -23.89 -39.39 53.43
N ALA A 66 -24.65 -38.55 52.73
CA ALA A 66 -25.71 -38.97 51.81
C ALA A 66 -25.90 -37.98 50.65
N GLY A 67 -26.50 -38.46 49.56
CA GLY A 67 -26.91 -37.61 48.43
C GLY A 67 -28.38 -37.19 48.50
N TYR A 68 -28.77 -36.29 47.59
CA TYR A 68 -30.14 -35.81 47.42
C TYR A 68 -30.80 -36.53 46.21
N PRO A 69 -31.71 -37.50 46.45
CA PRO A 69 -32.30 -38.29 45.38
C PRO A 69 -33.40 -37.52 44.61
N ARG A 70 -33.40 -37.68 43.29
CA ARG A 70 -34.34 -37.08 42.32
C ARG A 70 -34.82 -38.11 41.29
N ASN A 71 -35.05 -39.35 41.72
CA ASN A 71 -35.38 -40.47 40.84
C ASN A 71 -36.63 -40.25 39.95
N THR A 72 -37.54 -39.33 40.32
CA THR A 72 -38.66 -38.91 39.46
C THR A 72 -38.22 -38.24 38.16
N ASP A 73 -36.96 -37.81 38.09
CA ASP A 73 -36.45 -36.96 37.02
C ASP A 73 -35.68 -37.76 35.95
N VAL A 74 -35.57 -39.08 36.12
CA VAL A 74 -34.93 -40.00 35.16
C VAL A 74 -35.42 -39.76 33.73
N GLY A 75 -36.74 -39.67 33.53
CA GLY A 75 -37.35 -39.54 32.20
C GLY A 75 -37.12 -38.19 31.50
N TYR A 76 -36.37 -37.26 32.11
CA TYR A 76 -35.90 -36.04 31.44
C TYR A 76 -34.47 -36.18 30.90
N LEU A 77 -33.76 -37.25 31.26
CA LEU A 77 -32.31 -37.38 31.14
C LEU A 77 -31.87 -38.67 30.42
N ASP A 78 -32.69 -39.72 30.47
CA ASP A 78 -32.39 -41.06 29.97
C ASP A 78 -32.30 -41.17 28.45
N ASP A 79 -32.90 -40.25 27.70
CA ASP A 79 -32.85 -40.18 26.24
C ASP A 79 -31.89 -39.12 25.69
N VAL A 80 -31.15 -38.43 26.56
CA VAL A 80 -30.23 -37.35 26.16
C VAL A 80 -28.90 -37.92 25.65
N THR A 81 -28.78 -38.06 24.33
CA THR A 81 -27.57 -38.55 23.65
C THR A 81 -26.49 -37.50 23.49
N GLU A 82 -26.89 -36.24 23.34
CA GLU A 82 -26.03 -35.08 23.15
C GLU A 82 -26.57 -33.91 23.98
N GLY A 83 -25.69 -33.04 24.49
CA GLY A 83 -26.14 -31.96 25.36
C GLY A 83 -25.04 -31.42 26.26
N ALA A 84 -25.45 -30.64 27.28
CA ALA A 84 -24.54 -30.13 28.30
C ALA A 84 -25.12 -30.27 29.71
N LEU A 85 -24.48 -31.07 30.56
CA LEU A 85 -24.76 -31.20 31.98
C LEU A 85 -23.94 -30.19 32.76
N SER A 86 -24.58 -29.26 33.46
CA SER A 86 -23.90 -28.25 34.28
C SER A 86 -24.29 -28.35 35.74
N VAL A 87 -23.31 -28.26 36.64
CA VAL A 87 -23.49 -28.28 38.09
C VAL A 87 -22.76 -27.10 38.73
N ARG A 88 -23.47 -26.35 39.56
CA ARG A 88 -22.87 -25.38 40.47
C ARG A 88 -22.63 -25.99 41.83
N PHE A 89 -21.39 -25.94 42.30
CA PHE A 89 -20.97 -26.57 43.54
C PHE A 89 -19.88 -25.77 44.27
N ALA A 90 -19.63 -26.08 45.55
CA ALA A 90 -18.43 -25.66 46.28
C ALA A 90 -17.95 -26.85 47.13
N THR A 91 -16.65 -27.12 47.16
CA THR A 91 -16.06 -28.14 48.05
C THR A 91 -14.62 -27.74 48.38
N SER A 92 -14.14 -28.11 49.55
CA SER A 92 -12.73 -27.99 49.95
C SER A 92 -12.02 -29.35 50.02
N SER A 93 -12.70 -30.42 49.62
CA SER A 93 -12.22 -31.80 49.74
C SER A 93 -11.65 -32.29 48.40
N PRO A 94 -10.38 -32.71 48.36
CA PRO A 94 -9.79 -33.32 47.16
C PRO A 94 -10.17 -34.81 46.98
N ALA A 95 -10.85 -35.42 47.95
CA ALA A 95 -11.26 -36.82 47.87
C ALA A 95 -12.28 -37.06 46.75
N ALA A 96 -12.38 -38.30 46.27
CA ALA A 96 -13.36 -38.69 45.26
C ALA A 96 -14.80 -38.48 45.76
N GLN A 97 -15.53 -37.60 45.09
CA GLN A 97 -16.89 -37.18 45.43
C GLN A 97 -17.74 -36.99 44.17
N THR A 98 -19.05 -37.20 44.28
CA THR A 98 -19.99 -37.07 43.17
C THR A 98 -20.80 -35.78 43.31
N LEU A 99 -20.87 -34.99 42.23
CA LEU A 99 -21.71 -33.80 42.13
C LEU A 99 -23.10 -34.16 41.58
N PHE A 100 -23.13 -34.96 40.51
CA PHE A 100 -24.34 -35.45 39.86
C PHE A 100 -24.13 -36.89 39.42
N SER A 101 -25.15 -37.73 39.54
CA SER A 101 -25.18 -39.06 38.93
C SER A 101 -26.53 -39.41 38.33
N LEU A 102 -26.48 -40.17 37.23
CA LEU A 102 -27.57 -40.96 36.66
C LEU A 102 -27.14 -42.42 36.74
N SER A 103 -27.93 -43.29 37.38
CA SER A 103 -27.50 -44.67 37.67
C SER A 103 -28.66 -45.64 37.52
N ASP A 104 -28.36 -46.87 37.12
CA ASP A 104 -29.20 -47.99 37.50
C ASP A 104 -28.87 -48.37 38.96
N ALA A 105 -29.70 -47.90 39.89
CA ALA A 105 -29.52 -48.16 41.32
C ALA A 105 -29.79 -49.62 41.72
N THR A 106 -30.18 -50.51 40.79
CA THR A 106 -30.26 -51.95 41.07
C THR A 106 -28.91 -52.66 40.94
N THR A 107 -27.92 -51.99 40.35
CA THR A 107 -26.56 -52.48 40.15
C THR A 107 -25.53 -51.46 40.65
N ASP A 108 -24.25 -51.84 40.68
CA ASP A 108 -23.15 -50.96 41.09
C ASP A 108 -22.25 -50.57 39.90
N ASP A 109 -22.51 -51.15 38.72
CA ASP A 109 -21.62 -51.17 37.57
C ASP A 109 -22.20 -50.48 36.32
N THR A 110 -23.38 -49.85 36.41
CA THR A 110 -24.01 -49.08 35.32
C THR A 110 -24.44 -47.68 35.80
N TRP A 111 -23.68 -46.65 35.41
CA TRP A 111 -23.88 -45.26 35.84
C TRP A 111 -23.09 -44.23 35.01
N ALA A 112 -23.57 -42.99 35.01
CA ALA A 112 -22.84 -41.80 34.59
C ALA A 112 -22.73 -40.84 35.79
N ALA A 113 -21.53 -40.30 36.04
CA ALA A 113 -21.35 -39.33 37.12
C ALA A 113 -20.37 -38.22 36.76
N LEU A 114 -20.77 -37.01 37.15
CA LEU A 114 -19.93 -35.83 37.23
C LEU A 114 -19.45 -35.69 38.67
N GLY A 115 -18.14 -35.59 38.88
CA GLY A 115 -17.53 -35.61 40.21
C GLY A 115 -16.26 -34.78 40.31
N VAL A 116 -15.64 -34.88 41.49
CA VAL A 116 -14.31 -34.33 41.80
C VAL A 116 -13.45 -35.45 42.37
N ALA A 117 -12.21 -35.59 41.90
CA ALA A 117 -11.26 -36.58 42.42
C ALA A 117 -9.80 -36.09 42.25
N ASP A 118 -9.01 -36.20 43.32
CA ASP A 118 -7.68 -35.60 43.50
C ASP A 118 -7.62 -34.14 43.01
N GLY A 119 -8.63 -33.36 43.38
CA GLY A 119 -8.74 -31.93 43.01
C GLY A 119 -9.21 -31.66 41.58
N ALA A 120 -9.28 -32.66 40.70
CA ALA A 120 -9.74 -32.52 39.31
C ALA A 120 -11.24 -32.79 39.17
N VAL A 121 -11.89 -32.16 38.19
CA VAL A 121 -13.25 -32.53 37.76
C VAL A 121 -13.20 -33.83 36.96
N THR A 122 -14.15 -34.72 37.19
CA THR A 122 -14.28 -36.00 36.48
C THR A 122 -15.63 -36.16 35.81
N TRP A 123 -15.66 -36.66 34.58
CA TRP A 123 -16.85 -37.21 33.93
C TRP A 123 -16.60 -38.67 33.60
N THR A 124 -17.35 -39.56 34.25
CA THR A 124 -17.17 -41.01 34.09
C THR A 124 -18.50 -41.64 33.74
N VAL A 125 -18.49 -42.49 32.71
CA VAL A 125 -19.64 -43.29 32.29
C VAL A 125 -19.21 -44.75 32.27
N VAL A 126 -19.95 -45.60 32.99
CA VAL A 126 -19.71 -47.04 33.12
C VAL A 126 -21.00 -47.77 32.76
N VAL A 127 -20.91 -48.82 31.94
CA VAL A 127 -22.05 -49.67 31.56
C VAL A 127 -21.60 -51.12 31.67
N ASP A 128 -22.29 -51.92 32.47
CA ASP A 128 -21.96 -53.33 32.76
C ASP A 128 -20.49 -53.50 33.17
N GLY A 129 -19.99 -52.57 34.01
CA GLY A 129 -18.62 -52.53 34.49
C GLY A 129 -17.57 -52.08 33.46
N GLN A 130 -17.97 -51.78 32.22
CA GLN A 130 -17.09 -51.25 31.17
C GLN A 130 -17.10 -49.72 31.18
N VAL A 131 -15.91 -49.12 31.28
CA VAL A 131 -15.73 -47.66 31.17
C VAL A 131 -15.98 -47.23 29.73
N ARG A 132 -17.00 -46.39 29.52
CA ARG A 132 -17.37 -45.78 28.24
C ARG A 132 -16.82 -44.36 28.10
N ALA A 133 -16.71 -43.64 29.20
CA ALA A 133 -15.97 -42.39 29.30
C ALA A 133 -15.23 -42.34 30.64
N ASP A 134 -14.01 -41.84 30.61
CA ASP A 134 -13.25 -41.45 31.81
C ASP A 134 -12.46 -40.18 31.47
N VAL A 135 -13.09 -39.04 31.77
CA VAL A 135 -12.60 -37.72 31.42
C VAL A 135 -12.21 -37.00 32.70
N ARG A 136 -10.99 -36.48 32.75
CA ARG A 136 -10.44 -35.82 33.93
C ARG A 136 -9.86 -34.45 33.58
N ALA A 137 -10.55 -33.39 34.00
CA ALA A 137 -10.14 -32.01 33.76
C ALA A 137 -9.40 -31.45 34.99
N PRO A 138 -8.10 -31.12 34.88
CA PRO A 138 -7.30 -30.57 35.98
C PRO A 138 -7.63 -29.09 36.18
N VAL A 139 -8.52 -28.81 37.13
CA VAL A 139 -9.01 -27.47 37.49
C VAL A 139 -8.97 -27.31 39.01
N PRO A 140 -8.89 -26.09 39.57
CA PRO A 140 -8.83 -25.88 41.02
C PRO A 140 -10.22 -26.04 41.68
N ALA A 141 -10.86 -27.20 41.54
CA ALA A 141 -12.26 -27.42 41.97
C ALA A 141 -12.48 -27.55 43.50
N THR A 142 -11.43 -27.39 44.30
CA THR A 142 -11.41 -27.77 45.73
C THR A 142 -10.92 -26.66 46.65
N ASP A 143 -11.07 -25.40 46.24
CA ASP A 143 -10.63 -24.23 47.01
C ASP A 143 -11.70 -23.73 48.02
N GLY A 144 -12.87 -24.36 48.05
CA GLY A 144 -13.99 -24.02 48.93
C GLY A 144 -14.86 -22.87 48.45
N VAL A 145 -14.65 -22.29 47.27
CA VAL A 145 -15.55 -21.27 46.70
C VAL A 145 -16.57 -21.88 45.72
N PRO A 146 -17.69 -21.18 45.42
CA PRO A 146 -18.66 -21.67 44.44
C PRO A 146 -18.12 -21.64 43.01
N HIS A 147 -18.16 -22.80 42.34
CA HIS A 147 -17.80 -23.02 40.94
C HIS A 147 -18.99 -23.52 40.13
N THR A 148 -18.89 -23.40 38.80
CA THR A 148 -19.79 -24.02 37.82
C THR A 148 -19.00 -24.89 36.87
N VAL A 149 -19.28 -26.19 36.88
CA VAL A 149 -18.73 -27.14 35.90
C VAL A 149 -19.79 -27.47 34.86
N SER A 150 -19.40 -27.65 33.60
CA SER A 150 -20.26 -28.10 32.51
C SER A 150 -19.58 -29.20 31.70
N VAL A 151 -20.22 -30.35 31.56
CA VAL A 151 -19.81 -31.42 30.64
C VAL A 151 -20.72 -31.38 29.43
N GLY A 152 -20.19 -30.89 28.32
CA GLY A 152 -20.84 -30.92 27.01
C GLY A 152 -20.41 -32.13 26.22
N VAL A 153 -21.34 -32.87 25.64
CA VAL A 153 -21.07 -34.00 24.73
C VAL A 153 -21.85 -33.81 23.43
N SER A 154 -21.18 -34.01 22.31
CA SER A 154 -21.77 -34.08 20.97
C SER A 154 -21.07 -35.16 20.15
N ALA A 155 -21.52 -35.39 18.92
CA ALA A 155 -20.95 -36.37 18.01
C ALA A 155 -19.42 -36.18 17.85
N GLY A 156 -18.65 -37.07 18.46
CA GLY A 156 -17.20 -37.14 18.33
C GLY A 156 -16.37 -36.33 19.33
N PHE A 157 -16.98 -35.61 20.28
CA PHE A 157 -16.21 -34.94 21.34
C PHE A 157 -16.97 -34.70 22.66
N THR A 158 -16.20 -34.61 23.74
CA THR A 158 -16.60 -34.16 25.08
C THR A 158 -15.81 -32.92 25.45
N GLN A 159 -16.50 -31.86 25.87
CA GLN A 159 -15.96 -30.64 26.44
C GLN A 159 -16.26 -30.59 27.94
N VAL A 160 -15.22 -30.48 28.77
CA VAL A 160 -15.39 -30.08 30.17
C VAL A 160 -15.08 -28.60 30.28
N SER A 161 -16.03 -27.81 30.75
CA SER A 161 -15.86 -26.40 31.04
C SER A 161 -15.96 -26.16 32.54
N PHE A 162 -15.17 -25.21 33.03
CA PHE A 162 -15.10 -24.83 34.43
C PHE A 162 -15.14 -23.29 34.53
N ASP A 163 -16.09 -22.77 35.32
CA ASP A 163 -16.35 -21.35 35.54
C ASP A 163 -16.48 -20.50 34.27
N GLY A 164 -17.15 -21.06 33.26
CA GLY A 164 -17.42 -20.36 32.00
C GLY A 164 -16.35 -20.57 30.92
N PHE A 165 -15.27 -21.32 31.20
CA PHE A 165 -14.17 -21.55 30.25
C PHE A 165 -14.00 -23.04 29.91
N PRO A 166 -13.66 -23.41 28.66
CA PRO A 166 -13.27 -24.78 28.32
C PRO A 166 -11.99 -25.17 29.07
N ALA A 167 -12.08 -26.19 29.92
CA ALA A 167 -10.96 -26.73 30.69
C ALA A 167 -10.32 -27.94 30.00
N LEU A 168 -11.09 -28.73 29.27
CA LEU A 168 -10.62 -29.91 28.55
C LEU A 168 -11.51 -30.19 27.33
N LEU A 169 -10.90 -30.66 26.24
CA LEU A 169 -11.60 -31.17 25.06
C LEU A 169 -11.03 -32.55 24.69
N THR A 170 -11.87 -33.57 24.54
CA THR A 170 -11.48 -34.95 24.23
C THR A 170 -12.47 -35.61 23.26
N THR A 171 -12.15 -36.76 22.69
CA THR A 171 -12.92 -37.44 21.62
C THR A 171 -13.96 -38.44 22.13
N SER A 172 -14.35 -38.37 23.40
CA SER A 172 -15.39 -39.24 23.98
C SER A 172 -16.79 -38.76 23.57
N ASP A 173 -17.72 -39.67 23.32
CA ASP A 173 -19.12 -39.39 22.96
C ASP A 173 -20.14 -40.00 23.95
N ALA A 174 -19.69 -40.67 25.02
CA ALA A 174 -20.59 -41.23 26.02
C ALA A 174 -21.18 -40.15 26.96
N PHE A 175 -22.51 -40.08 27.00
CA PHE A 175 -23.29 -39.11 27.79
C PHE A 175 -24.37 -39.81 28.63
N LEU A 176 -25.48 -39.12 28.91
CA LEU A 176 -26.53 -39.60 29.82
C LEU A 176 -27.28 -40.81 29.26
N ALA A 177 -27.71 -40.77 27.99
CA ALA A 177 -28.38 -41.89 27.31
C ALA A 177 -27.50 -43.12 27.09
N THR A 178 -26.20 -43.03 27.39
CA THR A 178 -25.33 -44.21 27.37
C THR A 178 -25.63 -45.16 28.53
N VAL A 179 -26.24 -44.68 29.62
CA VAL A 179 -26.68 -45.51 30.75
C VAL A 179 -28.02 -46.15 30.37
N PRO A 180 -28.11 -47.48 30.15
CA PRO A 180 -29.38 -48.13 29.84
C PRO A 180 -30.28 -48.20 31.08
N ASP A 181 -31.58 -48.00 30.88
CA ASP A 181 -32.64 -48.16 31.87
C ASP A 181 -32.32 -47.58 33.27
N PRO A 182 -31.85 -46.31 33.38
CA PRO A 182 -31.47 -45.75 34.67
C PRO A 182 -32.67 -45.67 35.60
N THR A 183 -32.45 -45.93 36.90
CA THR A 183 -33.52 -45.94 37.92
C THR A 183 -33.36 -44.84 38.96
N ALA A 184 -32.22 -44.14 38.98
CA ALA A 184 -31.93 -43.09 39.93
C ALA A 184 -31.20 -41.89 39.32
N VAL A 185 -31.59 -40.70 39.77
CA VAL A 185 -30.83 -39.45 39.61
C VAL A 185 -30.48 -38.98 41.02
N THR A 186 -29.21 -38.73 41.32
CA THR A 186 -28.78 -38.31 42.66
C THR A 186 -27.80 -37.15 42.57
N PHE A 187 -28.03 -36.11 43.37
CA PHE A 187 -27.08 -35.00 43.55
C PHE A 187 -26.23 -35.23 44.79
N GLY A 188 -24.94 -34.88 44.73
CA GLY A 188 -24.05 -34.98 45.88
C GLY A 188 -23.68 -36.40 46.30
N ALA A 189 -24.08 -37.44 45.57
CA ALA A 189 -23.63 -38.83 45.74
C ALA A 189 -23.97 -39.65 44.49
N ARG A 190 -23.43 -40.88 44.39
CA ARG A 190 -23.82 -41.88 43.40
C ARG A 190 -24.74 -42.93 44.00
N ALA A 191 -25.87 -43.23 43.36
CA ALA A 191 -26.74 -44.33 43.77
C ALA A 191 -26.13 -45.70 43.41
N THR A 192 -26.40 -46.69 44.25
CA THR A 192 -25.90 -48.08 44.17
C THR A 192 -26.95 -49.03 44.72
N SER A 193 -26.79 -50.33 44.48
CA SER A 193 -27.66 -51.38 45.03
C SER A 193 -27.73 -51.38 46.57
N ALA A 194 -26.70 -50.85 47.24
CA ALA A 194 -26.57 -50.78 48.69
C ALA A 194 -26.92 -49.41 49.31
N GLY A 195 -27.35 -48.42 48.52
CA GLY A 195 -27.59 -47.04 48.97
C GLY A 195 -26.82 -46.02 48.15
N THR A 196 -26.05 -45.13 48.79
CA THR A 196 -25.25 -44.11 48.09
C THR A 196 -23.76 -44.20 48.42
N THR A 197 -22.89 -43.85 47.47
CA THR A 197 -21.43 -43.78 47.63
C THR A 197 -20.86 -42.45 47.11
N ALA A 198 -19.59 -42.17 47.45
CA ALA A 198 -18.85 -40.97 47.05
C ALA A 198 -19.60 -39.66 47.38
N ALA A 199 -20.14 -39.56 48.58
CA ALA A 199 -20.93 -38.41 49.00
C ALA A 199 -20.08 -37.12 49.09
N LEU A 200 -20.66 -36.01 48.63
CA LEU A 200 -20.06 -34.68 48.60
C LEU A 200 -19.98 -34.10 50.02
N THR A 201 -18.87 -33.43 50.33
CA THR A 201 -18.79 -32.49 51.45
C THR A 201 -18.69 -31.08 50.88
N GLY A 202 -19.73 -30.27 51.03
CA GLY A 202 -19.79 -28.96 50.39
C GLY A 202 -21.22 -28.54 50.01
N THR A 203 -21.36 -27.77 48.95
CA THR A 203 -22.68 -27.31 48.47
C THR A 203 -22.92 -27.65 47.02
N ILE A 204 -24.18 -27.88 46.64
CA ILE A 204 -24.66 -27.85 45.24
C ILE A 204 -25.82 -26.88 45.17
N ASP A 205 -25.71 -25.82 44.38
CA ASP A 205 -26.78 -24.81 44.27
C ASP A 205 -27.70 -25.09 43.07
N ARG A 206 -27.17 -25.63 41.96
CA ARG A 206 -27.93 -25.77 40.71
C ARG A 206 -27.39 -26.90 39.84
N VAL A 207 -28.31 -27.63 39.21
CA VAL A 207 -28.05 -28.62 38.17
C VAL A 207 -28.90 -28.28 36.95
N THR A 208 -28.33 -28.28 35.75
CA THR A 208 -29.06 -28.05 34.49
C THR A 208 -28.56 -28.95 33.38
N VAL A 209 -29.45 -29.36 32.48
CA VAL A 209 -29.10 -30.05 31.23
C VAL A 209 -29.66 -29.28 30.04
N HIS A 210 -28.85 -29.10 29.01
CA HIS A 210 -29.23 -28.44 27.76
C HIS A 210 -29.14 -29.40 26.58
N ASP A 211 -29.85 -29.10 25.50
CA ASP A 211 -29.97 -29.94 24.30
C ASP A 211 -28.78 -29.90 23.36
N ARG A 212 -27.75 -29.12 23.69
CA ARG A 212 -26.49 -29.04 22.95
C ARG A 212 -25.35 -28.63 23.86
N VAL A 213 -24.12 -28.76 23.36
CA VAL A 213 -22.92 -28.21 23.99
C VAL A 213 -23.04 -26.68 24.09
N LEU A 214 -22.70 -26.12 25.25
CA LEU A 214 -22.78 -24.67 25.49
C LEU A 214 -21.55 -23.97 24.88
N GLY A 215 -21.80 -22.92 24.07
CA GLY A 215 -20.74 -22.03 23.58
C GLY A 215 -20.22 -21.10 24.68
N LEU A 216 -19.13 -20.36 24.41
CA LEU A 216 -18.50 -19.46 25.40
C LEU A 216 -19.49 -18.47 26.03
N THR A 217 -20.36 -17.85 25.22
CA THR A 217 -21.38 -16.92 25.72
C THR A 217 -22.42 -17.59 26.63
N ASP A 218 -22.82 -18.82 26.29
CA ASP A 218 -23.78 -19.60 27.08
C ASP A 218 -23.14 -20.05 28.41
N LEU A 219 -21.90 -20.52 28.36
CA LEU A 219 -21.08 -20.90 29.52
C LEU A 219 -20.86 -19.73 30.46
N ALA A 220 -20.55 -18.55 29.94
CA ALA A 220 -20.42 -17.31 30.72
C ALA A 220 -21.75 -16.91 31.38
N SER A 221 -22.87 -17.14 30.71
CA SER A 221 -24.22 -16.81 31.22
C SER A 221 -24.71 -17.79 32.29
N ALA A 222 -24.27 -19.05 32.25
CA ALA A 222 -24.67 -20.12 33.16
C ALA A 222 -23.89 -20.13 34.50
N SER A 223 -22.69 -19.52 34.54
CA SER A 223 -21.85 -19.48 35.73
C SER A 223 -22.38 -18.52 36.79
N VAL A 224 -22.35 -18.94 38.06
CA VAL A 224 -22.87 -18.13 39.18
C VAL A 224 -21.78 -17.38 39.95
N MET A 225 -20.53 -17.63 39.57
CA MET A 225 -19.55 -16.56 39.48
C MET A 225 -20.00 -15.60 38.37
N ARG A 226 -21.07 -14.82 38.60
CA ARG A 226 -21.39 -13.63 37.80
C ARG A 226 -20.28 -12.62 38.07
N VAL A 227 -19.11 -12.82 37.46
CA VAL A 227 -17.90 -12.05 37.72
C VAL A 227 -17.58 -12.00 39.23
N PRO A 228 -16.87 -13.02 39.73
CA PRO A 228 -15.61 -12.67 40.38
C PRO A 228 -14.47 -13.59 39.95
N THR A 229 -14.39 -13.84 38.64
CA THR A 229 -13.13 -13.86 37.89
C THR A 229 -13.50 -13.66 36.42
N VAL A 230 -13.87 -12.42 36.07
CA VAL A 230 -13.04 -11.86 35.01
C VAL A 230 -11.65 -11.94 35.65
N ARG A 231 -10.81 -12.91 35.24
CA ARG A 231 -9.46 -13.12 35.79
C ARG A 231 -8.88 -11.77 36.15
N ALA A 232 -8.18 -11.58 37.28
CA ALA A 232 -7.74 -10.22 37.66
C ALA A 232 -7.13 -9.47 36.45
N ASP A 233 -6.39 -10.23 35.64
CA ASP A 233 -5.88 -9.87 34.32
C ASP A 233 -6.96 -9.49 33.28
N ALA A 234 -8.01 -10.27 33.05
CA ALA A 234 -9.09 -9.88 32.12
C ALA A 234 -9.84 -8.61 32.59
N THR A 235 -9.91 -8.36 33.90
CA THR A 235 -10.55 -7.15 34.45
C THR A 235 -9.66 -5.98 34.17
N ASP A 236 -8.35 -6.15 34.34
CA ASP A 236 -7.36 -5.13 34.02
C ASP A 236 -7.32 -4.82 32.52
N VAL A 237 -7.32 -5.84 31.63
CA VAL A 237 -7.40 -5.63 30.18
C VAL A 237 -8.67 -4.86 29.82
N ARG A 238 -9.83 -5.22 30.40
CA ARG A 238 -11.09 -4.52 30.12
C ARG A 238 -11.09 -3.10 30.67
N ALA A 239 -10.58 -2.88 31.87
CA ALA A 239 -10.42 -1.55 32.45
C ALA A 239 -9.51 -0.65 31.59
N ARG A 240 -8.43 -1.22 31.03
CA ARG A 240 -7.56 -0.53 30.06
C ARG A 240 -8.30 -0.16 28.78
N LEU A 241 -9.12 -1.06 28.24
CA LEU A 241 -9.97 -0.79 27.07
C LEU A 241 -11.08 0.24 27.35
N ASP A 242 -11.57 0.32 28.59
CA ASP A 242 -12.57 1.30 29.04
C ASP A 242 -11.99 2.71 29.30
N VAL A 243 -10.65 2.85 29.34
CA VAL A 243 -9.99 4.18 29.40
C VAL A 243 -10.50 5.05 28.25
N PRO A 244 -10.91 6.32 28.51
CA PRO A 244 -11.36 7.21 27.46
C PRO A 244 -10.35 7.31 26.32
N ALA A 245 -10.81 7.13 25.08
CA ALA A 245 -9.94 6.96 23.91
C ALA A 245 -8.88 8.06 23.72
N ALA A 246 -9.17 9.30 24.12
CA ALA A 246 -8.21 10.41 24.07
C ALA A 246 -7.01 10.24 25.02
N GLN A 247 -7.20 9.52 26.13
CA GLN A 247 -6.21 9.27 27.19
C GLN A 247 -5.51 7.91 27.05
N ALA A 248 -6.07 7.01 26.24
CA ALA A 248 -5.55 5.68 25.97
C ALA A 248 -4.14 5.71 25.37
N ARG A 249 -3.20 5.00 26.00
CA ARG A 249 -1.77 4.90 25.63
C ARG A 249 -1.21 3.51 25.91
N GLU A 250 -1.97 2.47 25.60
CA GLU A 250 -1.58 1.08 25.87
C GLU A 250 -0.61 0.56 24.80
N THR A 251 0.38 -0.25 25.20
CA THR A 251 1.28 -0.95 24.28
C THR A 251 0.98 -2.46 24.34
N TRP A 252 0.46 -2.99 23.25
CA TRP A 252 0.08 -4.40 23.10
C TRP A 252 1.17 -5.14 22.31
N VAL A 253 1.92 -6.02 22.98
CA VAL A 253 2.94 -6.86 22.31
C VAL A 253 2.34 -8.21 21.98
N PHE A 254 2.27 -8.54 20.69
CA PHE A 254 1.88 -9.86 20.20
C PHE A 254 3.15 -10.66 19.88
N THR A 255 3.41 -11.71 20.66
CA THR A 255 4.55 -12.61 20.47
C THR A 255 4.11 -14.04 20.18
N GLY A 256 5.01 -14.85 19.62
CA GLY A 256 4.67 -16.19 19.17
C GLY A 256 5.48 -16.65 17.97
N ASP A 257 4.88 -17.57 17.21
CA ASP A 257 5.51 -18.24 16.08
C ASP A 257 5.07 -17.71 14.70
N SER A 258 5.13 -18.55 13.65
CA SER A 258 4.73 -18.21 12.28
C SER A 258 3.27 -17.79 12.16
N ILE A 259 2.40 -18.30 13.02
CA ILE A 259 0.95 -18.04 12.98
C ILE A 259 0.68 -16.61 13.47
N THR A 260 1.35 -16.15 14.53
CA THR A 260 1.23 -14.75 14.98
C THR A 260 1.99 -13.80 14.06
N HIS A 261 3.12 -14.24 13.51
CA HIS A 261 3.86 -13.45 12.51
C HIS A 261 2.97 -13.16 11.30
N GLY A 262 2.21 -14.16 10.83
CA GLY A 262 1.29 -14.02 9.69
C GLY A 262 2.00 -13.78 8.36
N ALA A 263 3.30 -14.05 8.29
CA ALA A 263 4.11 -13.87 7.09
C ALA A 263 3.77 -14.92 6.02
N ALA A 264 3.80 -14.54 4.75
CA ALA A 264 3.43 -15.31 3.55
C ALA A 264 1.97 -15.80 3.46
N HIS A 265 1.37 -16.27 4.56
CA HIS A 265 0.10 -17.01 4.56
C HIS A 265 -1.14 -16.12 4.44
N THR A 266 -1.03 -14.84 4.82
CA THR A 266 -2.13 -13.88 4.60
C THR A 266 -2.18 -13.31 3.19
N ARG A 267 -1.22 -13.62 2.31
CA ARG A 267 -1.24 -13.22 0.88
C ARG A 267 -1.50 -11.72 0.64
N GLY A 268 -0.96 -10.86 1.50
CA GLY A 268 -1.13 -9.40 1.44
C GLY A 268 -2.26 -8.85 2.31
N TYR A 269 -3.11 -9.71 2.88
CA TYR A 269 -4.10 -9.32 3.89
C TYR A 269 -3.46 -9.14 5.27
N ARG A 270 -4.12 -8.40 6.16
CA ARG A 270 -3.66 -8.18 7.53
C ARG A 270 -3.55 -9.51 8.30
N SER A 271 -2.49 -9.64 9.10
CA SER A 271 -2.43 -10.68 10.14
C SER A 271 -3.43 -10.36 11.26
N TRP A 272 -3.66 -11.31 12.17
CA TRP A 272 -4.68 -11.14 13.21
C TRP A 272 -4.34 -10.02 14.19
N SER A 273 -3.06 -9.84 14.54
CA SER A 273 -2.59 -8.71 15.35
C SER A 273 -2.80 -7.37 14.64
N GLN A 274 -2.63 -7.32 13.32
CA GLN A 274 -2.89 -6.13 12.50
C GLN A 274 -4.40 -5.84 12.37
N GLN A 275 -5.27 -6.85 12.43
CA GLN A 275 -6.73 -6.66 12.50
C GLN A 275 -7.15 -6.12 13.88
N VAL A 276 -6.50 -6.59 14.97
CA VAL A 276 -6.72 -6.04 16.31
C VAL A 276 -6.25 -4.59 16.38
N GLU A 277 -5.09 -4.27 15.78
CA GLU A 277 -4.60 -2.89 15.65
C GLU A 277 -5.67 -1.98 15.02
N GLU A 278 -6.22 -2.38 13.88
CA GLU A 278 -7.26 -1.65 13.18
C GLU A 278 -8.47 -1.38 14.10
N ARG A 279 -8.98 -2.41 14.77
CA ARG A 279 -10.14 -2.27 15.65
C ARG A 279 -9.85 -1.30 16.81
N VAL A 280 -8.74 -1.50 17.51
CA VAL A 280 -8.40 -0.74 18.73
C VAL A 280 -8.06 0.71 18.39
N ARG A 281 -7.13 0.92 17.46
CA ARG A 281 -6.61 2.27 17.20
C ARG A 281 -7.59 3.09 16.38
N TRP A 282 -8.25 2.49 15.38
CA TRP A 282 -9.11 3.23 14.46
C TRP A 282 -10.58 3.22 14.88
N GLU A 283 -11.22 2.06 14.99
CA GLU A 283 -12.67 1.98 15.20
C GLU A 283 -13.08 2.43 16.61
N LEU A 284 -12.30 2.03 17.62
CA LEU A 284 -12.45 2.52 19.00
C LEU A 284 -11.79 3.89 19.24
N ARG A 285 -11.13 4.45 18.21
CA ARG A 285 -10.43 5.75 18.22
C ARG A 285 -9.34 5.89 19.29
N ARG A 286 -8.76 4.78 19.75
CA ARG A 286 -7.67 4.78 20.73
C ARG A 286 -6.32 5.00 20.03
N PHE A 287 -6.17 6.13 19.34
CA PHE A 287 -5.03 6.40 18.45
C PHE A 287 -3.67 6.40 19.17
N GLY A 288 -3.68 6.64 20.49
CA GLY A 288 -2.49 6.61 21.32
C GLY A 288 -2.05 5.20 21.74
N ASP A 289 -2.91 4.18 21.56
CA ASP A 289 -2.51 2.79 21.73
C ASP A 289 -1.61 2.35 20.58
N GLN A 290 -0.79 1.33 20.83
CA GLN A 290 0.12 0.74 19.87
C GLN A 290 0.07 -0.77 19.94
N THR A 291 0.21 -1.42 18.79
CA THR A 291 0.39 -2.86 18.69
C THR A 291 1.74 -3.15 18.08
N VAL A 292 2.52 -4.03 18.69
CA VAL A 292 3.81 -4.48 18.17
C VAL A 292 3.76 -5.99 17.97
N ASN A 293 3.91 -6.44 16.73
CA ASN A 293 3.99 -7.86 16.43
C ASN A 293 5.45 -8.32 16.45
N THR A 294 5.86 -9.00 17.51
CA THR A 294 7.22 -9.50 17.66
C THR A 294 7.33 -11.00 17.39
N ALA A 295 6.28 -11.63 16.88
CA ALA A 295 6.28 -13.04 16.52
C ALA A 295 7.30 -13.38 15.41
N ILE A 296 7.91 -14.57 15.47
CA ILE A 296 8.99 -15.02 14.58
C ILE A 296 8.62 -16.39 14.02
N SER A 297 8.77 -16.58 12.72
CA SER A 297 8.37 -17.83 12.07
C SER A 297 9.30 -18.98 12.49
N GLY A 298 8.71 -20.12 12.87
CA GLY A 298 9.43 -21.32 13.33
C GLY A 298 9.82 -21.32 14.81
N ASP A 299 9.40 -20.30 15.57
CA ASP A 299 9.87 -20.11 16.95
C ASP A 299 9.11 -20.95 18.00
N THR A 300 9.68 -21.03 19.20
CA THR A 300 9.22 -21.81 20.37
C THR A 300 9.09 -20.91 21.61
N ALA A 301 8.48 -21.41 22.68
CA ALA A 301 8.45 -20.71 23.98
C ALA A 301 9.88 -20.44 24.50
N ALA A 302 10.79 -21.39 24.29
CA ALA A 302 12.21 -21.23 24.63
C ALA A 302 12.88 -20.08 23.88
N GLY A 303 12.60 -19.93 22.58
CA GLY A 303 13.15 -18.85 21.76
C GLY A 303 12.63 -17.47 22.18
N ILE A 304 11.33 -17.37 22.51
CA ILE A 304 10.75 -16.14 23.10
C ILE A 304 11.49 -15.75 24.38
N LEU A 305 11.73 -16.70 25.29
CA LEU A 305 12.41 -16.45 26.57
C LEU A 305 13.88 -16.07 26.38
N ALA A 306 14.56 -16.67 25.40
CA ALA A 306 15.96 -16.40 25.11
C ALA A 306 16.21 -14.97 24.62
N THR A 307 15.23 -14.37 23.93
CA THR A 307 15.32 -12.99 23.42
C THR A 307 14.29 -12.06 24.08
N TRP A 308 13.87 -12.36 25.31
CA TRP A 308 12.77 -11.67 26.01
C TRP A 308 12.96 -10.14 26.09
N ASP A 309 14.15 -9.69 26.48
CA ASP A 309 14.41 -8.27 26.73
C ASP A 309 14.26 -7.43 25.45
N GLU A 310 14.76 -7.97 24.34
CA GLU A 310 14.67 -7.34 23.02
C GLU A 310 13.26 -7.41 22.45
N ARG A 311 12.61 -8.56 22.61
CA ARG A 311 11.35 -8.91 21.94
C ARG A 311 10.09 -8.43 22.63
N VAL A 312 10.17 -8.24 23.95
CA VAL A 312 9.02 -7.92 24.79
C VAL A 312 9.34 -6.71 25.67
N ALA A 313 10.37 -6.79 26.52
CA ALA A 313 10.61 -5.77 27.54
C ALA A 313 10.94 -4.38 26.96
N THR A 314 11.72 -4.34 25.87
CA THR A 314 12.11 -3.10 25.16
C THR A 314 10.93 -2.25 24.72
N HIS A 315 9.76 -2.85 24.51
CA HIS A 315 8.58 -2.14 24.04
C HIS A 315 7.76 -1.48 25.16
N ASP A 316 8.16 -1.63 26.43
CA ASP A 316 7.39 -1.17 27.60
C ASP A 316 5.91 -1.60 27.50
N PRO A 317 5.65 -2.93 27.42
CA PRO A 317 4.32 -3.43 27.15
C PRO A 317 3.39 -3.18 28.34
N THR A 318 2.14 -2.91 28.05
CA THR A 318 1.07 -2.96 29.04
C THR A 318 0.25 -4.25 28.96
N VAL A 319 0.24 -4.90 27.80
CA VAL A 319 -0.35 -6.21 27.57
C VAL A 319 0.59 -7.05 26.71
N VAL A 320 0.84 -8.30 27.09
CA VAL A 320 1.62 -9.26 26.29
C VAL A 320 0.74 -10.44 25.91
N VAL A 321 0.48 -10.56 24.62
CA VAL A 321 -0.32 -11.64 24.03
C VAL A 321 0.61 -12.69 23.45
N THR A 322 0.56 -13.92 23.97
CA THR A 322 1.43 -15.03 23.55
C THR A 322 0.62 -16.16 22.93
N MET A 323 0.94 -16.52 21.68
CA MET A 323 0.44 -17.72 21.01
C MET A 323 1.61 -18.54 20.46
N VAL A 324 1.86 -19.70 21.07
CA VAL A 324 3.01 -20.57 20.77
C VAL A 324 2.69 -22.03 21.15
N GLY A 325 3.49 -22.99 20.70
CA GLY A 325 3.36 -24.41 21.04
C GLY A 325 3.43 -25.36 19.84
N MET A 326 3.20 -24.85 18.62
CA MET A 326 3.13 -25.68 17.42
C MET A 326 4.50 -26.18 16.93
N ASN A 327 5.54 -25.39 17.17
CA ASN A 327 6.92 -25.81 16.90
C ASN A 327 7.49 -26.57 18.10
N ASP A 328 7.11 -26.19 19.32
CA ASP A 328 7.51 -26.83 20.58
C ASP A 328 7.17 -28.31 20.59
N VAL A 329 5.94 -28.68 20.19
CA VAL A 329 5.54 -30.10 20.13
C VAL A 329 6.47 -30.92 19.22
N VAL A 330 6.98 -30.35 18.14
CA VAL A 330 7.89 -31.04 17.23
C VAL A 330 9.29 -31.11 17.82
N LEU A 331 9.82 -29.98 18.30
CA LEU A 331 11.21 -29.81 18.71
C LEU A 331 11.51 -30.40 20.11
N LEU A 332 10.51 -30.48 20.99
CA LEU A 332 10.63 -31.09 22.31
C LEU A 332 10.26 -32.58 22.33
N GLY A 333 9.96 -33.19 21.18
CA GLY A 333 9.76 -34.65 21.10
C GLY A 333 8.35 -35.12 21.46
N GLY A 334 7.31 -34.36 21.11
CA GLY A 334 5.91 -34.73 21.39
C GLY A 334 5.63 -34.75 22.88
N ALA A 335 5.10 -35.86 23.41
CA ALA A 335 4.69 -35.99 24.81
C ALA A 335 5.83 -35.75 25.82
N ALA A 336 7.08 -36.06 25.46
CA ALA A 336 8.24 -35.87 26.33
C ALA A 336 8.48 -34.39 26.70
N GLY A 337 8.00 -33.47 25.87
CA GLY A 337 8.21 -32.04 26.05
C GLY A 337 7.19 -31.29 26.91
N LEU A 338 6.08 -31.93 27.30
CA LEU A 338 4.94 -31.25 27.93
C LEU A 338 5.32 -30.45 29.19
N GLU A 339 6.11 -31.04 30.09
CA GLU A 339 6.51 -30.37 31.33
C GLU A 339 7.53 -29.25 31.10
N THR A 340 8.40 -29.40 30.09
CA THR A 340 9.31 -28.32 29.68
C THR A 340 8.52 -27.15 29.10
N PHE A 341 7.56 -27.44 28.23
CA PHE A 341 6.68 -26.43 27.65
C PHE A 341 5.83 -25.73 28.71
N ARG A 342 5.27 -26.48 29.68
CA ARG A 342 4.54 -25.94 30.83
C ARG A 342 5.37 -24.93 31.60
N ALA A 343 6.59 -25.31 31.99
CA ALA A 343 7.50 -24.43 32.72
C ALA A 343 7.82 -23.16 31.92
N GLN A 344 8.06 -23.27 30.60
CA GLN A 344 8.36 -22.13 29.74
C GLN A 344 7.17 -21.18 29.58
N VAL A 345 5.95 -21.69 29.39
CA VAL A 345 4.75 -20.85 29.30
C VAL A 345 4.45 -20.17 30.64
N THR A 346 4.66 -20.86 31.77
CA THR A 346 4.58 -20.25 33.11
C THR A 346 5.59 -19.13 33.27
N GLU A 347 6.85 -19.32 32.86
CA GLU A 347 7.88 -18.29 32.94
C GLU A 347 7.54 -17.05 32.08
N ILE A 348 6.94 -17.24 30.89
CA ILE A 348 6.46 -16.12 30.06
C ILE A 348 5.43 -15.27 30.83
N VAL A 349 4.49 -15.90 31.54
CA VAL A 349 3.49 -15.20 32.37
C VAL A 349 4.17 -14.44 33.50
N GLU A 350 5.11 -15.08 34.20
CA GLU A 350 5.85 -14.47 35.32
C GLU A 350 6.69 -13.26 34.87
N ARG A 351 7.42 -13.39 33.76
CA ARG A 351 8.21 -12.27 33.20
C ARG A 351 7.33 -11.13 32.70
N THR A 352 6.15 -11.43 32.14
CA THR A 352 5.17 -10.40 31.76
C THR A 352 4.75 -9.59 32.98
N ARG A 353 4.41 -10.27 34.08
CA ARG A 353 4.01 -9.61 35.34
C ARG A 353 5.15 -8.81 35.96
N ALA A 354 6.39 -9.29 35.83
CA ALA A 354 7.58 -8.55 36.30
C ALA A 354 7.76 -7.19 35.58
N LEU A 355 7.21 -7.03 34.37
CA LEU A 355 7.15 -5.75 33.65
C LEU A 355 5.97 -4.87 34.08
N GLY A 356 5.05 -5.36 34.92
CA GLY A 356 3.79 -4.68 35.25
C GLY A 356 2.73 -4.78 34.14
N ALA A 357 2.96 -5.64 33.14
CA ALA A 357 2.06 -5.89 32.03
C ALA A 357 1.07 -7.02 32.34
N VAL A 358 -0.05 -7.06 31.62
CA VAL A 358 -1.04 -8.12 31.72
C VAL A 358 -0.71 -9.26 30.74
N PRO A 359 -0.51 -10.49 31.20
CA PRO A 359 -0.35 -11.64 30.31
C PRO A 359 -1.70 -12.06 29.71
N VAL A 360 -1.69 -12.39 28.42
CA VAL A 360 -2.78 -13.03 27.69
C VAL A 360 -2.22 -14.22 26.94
N LEU A 361 -2.72 -15.41 27.23
CA LEU A 361 -2.36 -16.63 26.52
C LEU A 361 -3.42 -16.94 25.46
N ALA A 362 -2.99 -17.29 24.25
CA ALA A 362 -3.90 -17.73 23.19
C ALA A 362 -3.50 -19.12 22.71
N THR A 363 -4.48 -20.01 22.55
CA THR A 363 -4.27 -21.29 21.86
C THR A 363 -4.28 -21.03 20.36
N SER A 364 -3.50 -21.79 19.60
CA SER A 364 -3.54 -21.71 18.13
C SER A 364 -4.59 -22.68 17.56
N GLN A 365 -4.82 -22.60 16.26
CA GLN A 365 -5.71 -23.49 15.49
C GLN A 365 -5.37 -24.99 15.58
N PRO A 366 -6.35 -25.89 15.35
CA PRO A 366 -6.08 -27.31 15.13
C PRO A 366 -5.13 -27.57 13.96
N VAL A 367 -4.40 -28.68 13.95
CA VAL A 367 -3.53 -29.03 12.80
C VAL A 367 -4.26 -29.96 11.84
N ARG A 368 -4.13 -29.74 10.52
CA ARG A 368 -4.69 -30.65 9.49
C ARG A 368 -3.72 -31.76 9.09
N GLY A 369 -2.46 -31.68 9.55
CA GLY A 369 -1.41 -32.68 9.33
C GLY A 369 -0.73 -33.12 10.63
N GLY A 370 -0.09 -34.29 10.61
CA GLY A 370 0.54 -34.92 11.79
C GLY A 370 -0.08 -36.28 12.11
N GLY A 371 0.07 -37.23 11.18
CA GLY A 371 -0.49 -38.57 11.32
C GLY A 371 -0.04 -39.31 12.59
N ALA A 372 -0.77 -40.36 12.94
CA ALA A 372 -0.46 -41.22 14.08
C ALA A 372 1.03 -41.64 14.05
N GLY A 373 1.71 -41.49 15.19
CA GLY A 373 3.15 -41.77 15.32
C GLY A 373 4.09 -40.59 15.06
N THR A 374 3.56 -39.41 14.72
CA THR A 374 4.37 -38.17 14.66
C THR A 374 4.27 -37.39 15.98
N ASN A 375 5.31 -36.62 16.33
CA ASN A 375 5.26 -35.73 17.49
C ASN A 375 4.05 -34.78 17.45
N ARG A 376 3.69 -34.31 16.25
CA ARG A 376 2.60 -33.35 16.04
C ARG A 376 1.21 -33.92 16.38
N ALA A 377 1.04 -35.25 16.43
CA ALA A 377 -0.18 -35.87 16.96
C ALA A 377 -0.41 -35.53 18.44
N THR A 378 0.64 -35.13 19.16
CA THR A 378 0.57 -34.70 20.57
C THR A 378 0.17 -33.23 20.74
N TYR A 379 0.01 -32.46 19.66
CA TYR A 379 -0.28 -31.03 19.74
C TYR A 379 -1.50 -30.67 20.62
N PRO A 380 -2.62 -31.43 20.62
CA PRO A 380 -3.75 -31.15 21.51
C PRO A 380 -3.37 -31.14 23.01
N GLN A 381 -2.34 -31.89 23.41
CA GLN A 381 -1.84 -31.89 24.80
C GLN A 381 -1.05 -30.61 25.12
N TYR A 382 -0.39 -30.00 24.14
CA TYR A 382 0.27 -28.69 24.32
C TYR A 382 -0.76 -27.57 24.44
N VAL A 383 -1.84 -27.62 23.65
CA VAL A 383 -3.00 -26.72 23.81
C VAL A 383 -3.57 -26.84 25.23
N GLN A 384 -3.68 -28.08 25.73
CA GLN A 384 -4.14 -28.33 27.09
C GLN A 384 -3.20 -27.74 28.16
N VAL A 385 -1.88 -27.84 27.98
CA VAL A 385 -0.90 -27.17 28.86
C VAL A 385 -1.13 -25.65 28.91
N VAL A 386 -1.42 -25.00 27.78
CA VAL A 386 -1.72 -23.56 27.76
C VAL A 386 -2.96 -23.23 28.61
N ARG A 387 -4.03 -24.04 28.51
CA ARG A 387 -5.24 -23.86 29.34
C ARG A 387 -4.94 -23.98 30.82
N GLU A 388 -4.17 -25.00 31.20
CA GLU A 388 -3.80 -25.29 32.57
C GLU A 388 -2.92 -24.21 33.16
N VAL A 389 -1.91 -23.73 32.43
CA VAL A 389 -1.10 -22.60 32.87
C VAL A 389 -1.96 -21.34 33.00
N ALA A 390 -2.86 -21.10 32.04
CA ALA A 390 -3.71 -19.93 32.09
C ALA A 390 -4.62 -19.93 33.33
N ALA A 391 -5.19 -21.09 33.67
CA ALA A 391 -6.02 -21.28 34.86
C ALA A 391 -5.18 -21.18 36.15
N ALA A 392 -4.04 -21.88 36.22
CA ALA A 392 -3.19 -21.90 37.41
C ALA A 392 -2.58 -20.53 37.73
N GLN A 393 -2.35 -19.70 36.70
CA GLN A 393 -1.77 -18.38 36.84
C GLN A 393 -2.81 -17.25 36.89
N ASP A 394 -4.11 -17.52 36.74
CA ASP A 394 -5.16 -16.49 36.64
C ASP A 394 -4.91 -15.43 35.54
N THR A 395 -4.45 -15.86 34.35
CA THR A 395 -4.15 -14.97 33.18
C THR A 395 -5.17 -15.14 32.08
N VAL A 396 -5.49 -14.14 31.24
CA VAL A 396 -6.52 -14.30 30.17
C VAL A 396 -6.20 -15.47 29.23
N LEU A 397 -7.21 -16.28 28.88
CA LEU A 397 -7.11 -17.32 27.85
C LEU A 397 -8.02 -17.00 26.66
N VAL A 398 -7.44 -16.89 25.46
CA VAL A 398 -8.15 -16.81 24.18
C VAL A 398 -8.06 -18.16 23.47
N ASP A 399 -9.12 -18.98 23.54
CA ASP A 399 -9.09 -20.38 23.12
C ASP A 399 -9.59 -20.60 21.68
N ASN A 400 -8.76 -20.22 20.70
CA ASN A 400 -9.08 -20.41 19.29
C ASN A 400 -9.23 -21.89 18.91
N TYR A 401 -8.45 -22.78 19.51
CA TYR A 401 -8.55 -24.22 19.25
C TYR A 401 -9.96 -24.73 19.57
N ALA A 402 -10.44 -24.47 20.80
CA ALA A 402 -11.77 -24.92 21.21
C ALA A 402 -12.84 -24.31 20.32
N ARG A 403 -12.78 -22.98 20.08
CA ARG A 403 -13.76 -22.30 19.25
C ARG A 403 -13.90 -22.94 17.87
N TRP A 404 -12.78 -23.14 17.18
CA TRP A 404 -12.80 -23.65 15.81
C TRP A 404 -13.32 -25.09 15.75
N MET A 405 -13.02 -25.92 16.75
CA MET A 405 -13.55 -27.28 16.83
C MET A 405 -15.05 -27.28 17.14
N LEU A 406 -15.51 -26.46 18.09
CA LEU A 406 -16.90 -26.40 18.54
C LEU A 406 -17.84 -25.86 17.46
N GLU A 407 -17.43 -24.81 16.75
CA GLU A 407 -18.23 -24.20 15.68
C GLU A 407 -18.33 -25.09 14.42
N HIS A 408 -17.61 -26.21 14.38
CA HIS A 408 -17.52 -27.10 13.22
C HIS A 408 -17.67 -28.58 13.60
N ASP A 409 -18.51 -28.88 14.60
CA ASP A 409 -18.88 -30.24 15.00
C ASP A 409 -17.67 -31.15 15.26
N GLY A 410 -16.65 -30.61 15.93
CA GLY A 410 -15.41 -31.32 16.25
C GLY A 410 -14.45 -31.50 15.07
N ASN A 411 -14.68 -30.85 13.93
CA ASN A 411 -13.84 -30.96 12.74
C ASN A 411 -13.06 -29.67 12.44
N PRO A 412 -11.78 -29.73 12.02
CA PRO A 412 -11.04 -28.55 11.60
C PRO A 412 -11.66 -27.87 10.36
N PRO A 413 -11.97 -26.56 10.39
CA PRO A 413 -12.63 -25.85 9.27
C PRO A 413 -11.73 -25.60 8.06
N SER A 414 -11.61 -26.56 7.15
CA SER A 414 -10.59 -26.55 6.07
C SER A 414 -10.47 -25.27 5.22
N THR A 415 -11.52 -24.45 5.15
CA THR A 415 -11.54 -23.18 4.41
C THR A 415 -10.76 -22.05 5.07
N LEU A 416 -10.40 -22.17 6.36
CA LEU A 416 -9.64 -21.16 7.09
C LEU A 416 -8.12 -21.26 6.90
N TRP A 417 -7.63 -22.30 6.23
CA TRP A 417 -6.21 -22.61 6.09
C TRP A 417 -5.61 -22.13 4.76
N SER A 418 -4.37 -21.66 4.81
CA SER A 418 -3.53 -21.46 3.62
C SER A 418 -2.72 -22.71 3.25
N ASP A 419 -2.35 -23.54 4.23
CA ASP A 419 -1.70 -24.85 4.05
C ASP A 419 -2.13 -25.82 5.18
N ASP A 420 -1.46 -26.95 5.42
CA ASP A 420 -1.88 -27.92 6.45
C ASP A 420 -1.70 -27.43 7.91
N ILE A 421 -1.06 -26.28 8.10
CA ILE A 421 -0.68 -25.73 9.39
C ILE A 421 -1.22 -24.31 9.51
N HIS A 422 -0.89 -23.43 8.57
CA HIS A 422 -1.06 -21.98 8.70
C HIS A 422 -2.44 -21.52 8.23
N PRO A 423 -3.09 -20.62 8.98
CA PRO A 423 -4.33 -19.96 8.56
C PRO A 423 -4.10 -19.08 7.32
N GLY A 424 -5.12 -18.99 6.47
CA GLY A 424 -5.21 -17.96 5.42
C GLY A 424 -5.79 -16.65 5.96
N PRO A 425 -6.12 -15.68 5.07
CA PRO A 425 -6.70 -14.40 5.45
C PRO A 425 -7.94 -14.53 6.35
N GLN A 426 -8.84 -15.45 6.02
CA GLN A 426 -10.06 -15.67 6.81
C GLN A 426 -9.77 -16.28 8.18
N GLY A 427 -8.81 -17.20 8.29
CA GLY A 427 -8.38 -17.74 9.58
C GLY A 427 -7.76 -16.67 10.49
N HIS A 428 -6.97 -15.75 9.92
CA HIS A 428 -6.47 -14.60 10.67
C HIS A 428 -7.57 -13.63 11.13
N LEU A 429 -8.62 -13.43 10.33
CA LEU A 429 -9.79 -12.67 10.78
C LEU A 429 -10.54 -13.40 11.91
N ALA A 430 -10.67 -14.73 11.83
CA ALA A 430 -11.28 -15.54 12.88
C ALA A 430 -10.48 -15.49 14.21
N PHE A 431 -9.14 -15.47 14.15
CA PHE A 431 -8.30 -15.23 15.32
C PHE A 431 -8.58 -13.88 15.98
N ALA A 432 -8.62 -12.81 15.18
CA ALA A 432 -8.92 -11.48 15.67
C ALA A 432 -10.34 -11.39 16.26
N GLN A 433 -11.31 -12.08 15.65
CA GLN A 433 -12.68 -12.17 16.15
C GLN A 433 -12.72 -12.80 17.54
N THR A 434 -12.12 -13.99 17.73
CA THR A 434 -12.08 -14.63 19.05
C THR A 434 -11.45 -13.72 20.09
N PHE A 435 -10.28 -13.16 19.78
CA PHE A 435 -9.57 -12.27 20.69
C PHE A 435 -10.42 -11.05 21.08
N LEU A 436 -11.05 -10.39 20.12
CA LEU A 436 -11.86 -9.19 20.37
C LEU A 436 -13.19 -9.52 21.06
N GLU A 437 -13.81 -10.66 20.78
CA GLU A 437 -15.03 -11.10 21.47
C GLU A 437 -14.75 -11.43 22.94
N ASP A 438 -13.68 -12.16 23.22
CA ASP A 438 -13.27 -12.54 24.58
C ASP A 438 -12.94 -11.30 25.43
N LEU A 439 -12.42 -10.24 24.80
CA LEU A 439 -12.17 -8.96 25.45
C LEU A 439 -13.38 -7.99 25.42
N GLY A 440 -14.49 -8.37 24.79
CA GLY A 440 -15.70 -7.54 24.66
C GLY A 440 -15.55 -6.32 23.76
N ALA A 441 -14.58 -6.34 22.85
CA ALA A 441 -14.26 -5.27 21.90
C ALA A 441 -14.76 -5.55 20.46
N TRP A 442 -15.32 -6.73 20.18
CA TRP A 442 -15.86 -7.09 18.86
C TRP A 442 -17.18 -6.38 18.52
N ASP A 443 -17.35 -6.04 17.25
CA ASP A 443 -18.62 -5.57 16.69
C ASP A 443 -18.75 -6.08 15.24
N GLY A 444 -19.63 -7.06 15.03
CA GLY A 444 -19.85 -7.66 13.71
C GLY A 444 -20.50 -6.75 12.67
N SER A 445 -20.94 -5.55 13.05
CA SER A 445 -21.64 -4.61 12.15
C SER A 445 -20.75 -3.55 11.52
N THR A 446 -19.49 -3.42 11.98
CA THR A 446 -18.59 -2.35 11.56
C THR A 446 -17.20 -2.85 11.19
N GLY A 447 -16.50 -2.09 10.33
CA GLY A 447 -15.07 -2.24 10.04
C GLY A 447 -14.58 -3.67 9.92
N VAL A 448 -13.65 -4.07 10.80
CA VAL A 448 -13.06 -5.41 10.88
C VAL A 448 -14.12 -6.50 11.01
N GLY A 449 -15.17 -6.29 11.81
CA GLY A 449 -16.24 -7.29 11.99
C GLY A 449 -17.15 -7.49 10.79
N ALA A 450 -17.23 -6.48 9.91
CA ALA A 450 -17.96 -6.57 8.65
C ALA A 450 -17.13 -7.12 7.49
N LEU A 451 -15.82 -7.36 7.66
CA LEU A 451 -14.94 -7.83 6.59
C LEU A 451 -15.34 -9.21 6.07
N ARG A 452 -15.15 -9.42 4.76
CA ARG A 452 -15.30 -10.72 4.09
C ARG A 452 -14.05 -10.95 3.24
N LEU A 453 -13.24 -11.92 3.64
CA LEU A 453 -11.94 -12.21 3.04
C LEU A 453 -11.99 -13.51 2.22
N PRO A 454 -11.17 -13.66 1.17
CA PRO A 454 -11.18 -14.84 0.32
C PRO A 454 -10.65 -16.09 1.05
N THR A 455 -11.22 -17.25 0.72
CA THR A 455 -10.80 -18.58 1.20
C THR A 455 -9.55 -19.10 0.49
N THR A 456 -9.33 -18.72 -0.78
CA THR A 456 -8.09 -18.96 -1.53
C THR A 456 -7.88 -17.87 -2.58
N GLY A 457 -6.80 -17.10 -2.50
CA GLY A 457 -6.48 -16.04 -3.46
C GLY A 457 -5.28 -16.41 -4.33
N GLN A 458 -5.49 -16.61 -5.63
CA GLN A 458 -4.39 -16.69 -6.60
C GLN A 458 -3.78 -15.30 -6.80
N ILE A 459 -2.46 -15.22 -6.69
CA ILE A 459 -1.70 -14.04 -7.02
C ILE A 459 -1.01 -14.28 -8.37
N GLN A 460 -1.16 -13.36 -9.33
CA GLN A 460 -0.44 -13.42 -10.60
C GLN A 460 0.98 -12.84 -10.45
N GLN A 461 1.97 -13.59 -10.93
CA GLN A 461 3.37 -13.17 -10.95
C GLN A 461 3.66 -12.25 -12.14
N ALA A 462 4.48 -11.24 -11.88
CA ALA A 462 5.15 -10.46 -12.91
C ALA A 462 6.58 -10.14 -12.46
N THR A 463 7.55 -10.83 -13.04
CA THR A 463 8.97 -10.56 -12.83
C THR A 463 9.47 -9.65 -13.94
N THR A 464 9.83 -8.41 -13.63
CA THR A 464 10.65 -7.58 -14.53
C THR A 464 11.92 -7.19 -13.81
N PRO A 465 13.09 -7.74 -14.18
CA PRO A 465 14.37 -7.33 -13.60
C PRO A 465 14.61 -5.84 -13.86
N LEU A 466 15.16 -5.13 -12.86
CA LEU A 466 15.66 -3.78 -13.05
C LEU A 466 16.84 -3.83 -14.05
N GLY A 467 16.61 -3.44 -15.30
CA GLY A 467 17.64 -3.37 -16.34
C GLY A 467 18.83 -2.49 -15.91
N THR A 468 20.03 -2.81 -16.40
CA THR A 468 21.25 -2.01 -16.14
C THR A 468 21.17 -0.67 -16.86
N ALA A 469 21.34 0.43 -16.13
CA ALA A 469 21.48 1.76 -16.73
C ALA A 469 22.81 1.87 -17.48
N THR A 470 22.79 2.46 -18.67
CA THR A 470 23.90 2.55 -19.61
C THR A 470 24.39 3.99 -19.70
N GLN A 471 25.65 4.20 -19.32
CA GLN A 471 26.28 5.51 -19.47
C GLN A 471 26.44 5.85 -20.96
N ALA A 472 25.83 6.96 -21.39
CA ALA A 472 25.91 7.48 -22.77
C ALA A 472 27.19 8.28 -23.00
N TRP A 473 27.64 9.02 -21.99
CA TRP A 473 28.78 9.93 -22.07
C TRP A 473 29.35 10.19 -20.67
N GLY A 474 30.63 10.53 -20.56
CA GLY A 474 31.16 11.15 -19.35
C GLY A 474 32.58 11.64 -19.48
N PHE A 475 32.92 12.59 -18.62
CA PHE A 475 34.21 13.24 -18.60
C PHE A 475 34.58 13.70 -17.18
N THR A 476 35.83 13.46 -16.78
CA THR A 476 36.41 13.93 -15.52
C THR A 476 37.32 15.12 -15.82
N HIS A 477 37.12 16.23 -15.11
CA HIS A 477 37.76 17.51 -15.42
C HIS A 477 39.04 17.72 -14.61
N VAL A 478 40.17 17.90 -15.30
CA VAL A 478 41.47 18.27 -14.71
C VAL A 478 42.11 19.35 -15.61
N PRO A 479 42.35 20.58 -15.11
CA PRO A 479 41.97 21.08 -13.78
C PRO A 479 40.45 21.18 -13.62
N SER A 480 39.97 21.06 -12.37
CA SER A 480 38.55 21.08 -12.02
C SER A 480 38.04 22.47 -11.63
N SER A 481 38.91 23.47 -11.50
CA SER A 481 38.55 24.85 -11.12
C SER A 481 38.23 25.73 -12.33
N PHE A 482 37.20 26.56 -12.20
CA PHE A 482 36.72 27.49 -13.21
C PHE A 482 36.59 28.87 -12.57
N ASP A 483 37.18 29.88 -13.21
CA ASP A 483 37.30 31.26 -12.71
C ASP A 483 36.42 32.24 -13.48
N GLY A 484 35.44 31.73 -14.23
CA GLY A 484 34.62 32.54 -15.13
C GLY A 484 35.31 32.91 -16.45
N THR A 485 36.52 32.41 -16.74
CA THR A 485 37.20 32.61 -18.04
C THR A 485 37.29 31.34 -18.87
N ARG A 486 37.51 30.19 -18.20
CA ARG A 486 37.70 28.89 -18.83
C ARG A 486 36.37 28.20 -19.18
N VAL A 487 36.31 27.60 -20.38
CA VAL A 487 35.23 26.71 -20.84
C VAL A 487 35.84 25.48 -21.48
N VAL A 488 35.23 24.31 -21.28
CA VAL A 488 35.68 23.05 -21.89
C VAL A 488 34.71 22.68 -23.01
N ASP A 489 35.24 22.53 -24.22
CA ASP A 489 34.49 22.09 -25.40
C ASP A 489 34.62 20.57 -25.56
N ARG A 490 33.48 19.89 -25.56
CA ARG A 490 33.34 18.44 -25.77
C ARG A 490 32.42 18.14 -26.96
N SER A 491 32.29 19.06 -27.92
CA SER A 491 31.42 18.89 -29.09
C SER A 491 31.77 17.65 -29.93
N ALA A 492 33.02 17.17 -29.86
CA ALA A 492 33.43 15.91 -30.47
C ALA A 492 32.70 14.67 -29.90
N ASP A 493 32.20 14.73 -28.67
CA ASP A 493 31.50 13.62 -28.03
C ASP A 493 29.99 13.61 -28.33
N LEU A 494 29.46 14.66 -28.97
CA LEU A 494 28.03 14.87 -29.11
C LEU A 494 27.32 13.71 -29.83
N ALA A 495 28.04 12.98 -30.68
CA ALA A 495 27.52 11.79 -31.38
C ALA A 495 26.96 10.72 -30.43
N THR A 496 27.39 10.66 -29.16
CA THR A 496 26.86 9.68 -28.19
C THR A 496 25.57 10.14 -27.50
N LEU A 497 25.22 11.43 -27.64
CA LEU A 497 24.06 12.08 -27.01
C LEU A 497 22.99 12.52 -28.02
N ARG A 498 23.35 12.69 -29.30
CA ARG A 498 22.42 13.07 -30.38
C ARG A 498 21.25 12.08 -30.44
N GLY A 499 20.03 12.62 -30.50
CA GLY A 499 18.80 11.84 -30.65
C GLY A 499 18.26 11.23 -29.34
N LEU A 500 18.84 11.56 -28.18
CA LEU A 500 18.23 11.20 -26.90
C LEU A 500 17.02 12.10 -26.63
N ASP A 501 15.83 11.49 -26.63
CA ASP A 501 14.55 12.11 -26.26
C ASP A 501 14.26 11.96 -24.74
N GLU A 502 14.98 11.07 -24.07
CA GLU A 502 14.94 10.83 -22.63
C GLU A 502 16.35 10.49 -22.11
N GLY A 503 16.54 10.57 -20.79
CA GLY A 503 17.81 10.23 -20.16
C GLY A 503 18.08 11.01 -18.89
N THR A 504 19.32 10.95 -18.40
CA THR A 504 19.73 11.69 -17.21
C THR A 504 21.04 12.42 -17.46
N LEU A 505 21.09 13.72 -17.15
CA LEU A 505 22.32 14.53 -17.17
C LEU A 505 22.83 14.74 -15.76
N LEU A 506 24.11 14.53 -15.53
CA LEU A 506 24.72 14.60 -14.21
C LEU A 506 25.93 15.52 -14.21
N VAL A 507 26.02 16.37 -13.18
CA VAL A 507 27.17 17.25 -12.95
C VAL A 507 27.58 17.20 -11.49
N ARG A 508 28.86 16.97 -11.24
CA ARG A 508 29.48 17.09 -9.92
C ARG A 508 30.20 18.42 -9.79
N PHE A 509 29.73 19.29 -8.89
CA PHE A 509 30.20 20.66 -8.77
C PHE A 509 30.30 21.13 -7.31
N ALA A 510 31.02 22.24 -7.09
CA ALA A 510 30.94 23.04 -5.86
C ALA A 510 31.08 24.52 -6.21
N ALA A 511 30.31 25.38 -5.53
CA ALA A 511 30.30 26.82 -5.75
C ALA A 511 30.19 27.56 -4.41
N GLN A 512 30.89 28.70 -4.28
CA GLN A 512 30.77 29.59 -3.13
C GLN A 512 29.58 30.54 -3.30
N PRO A 513 29.06 31.16 -2.22
CA PRO A 513 27.96 32.11 -2.34
C PRO A 513 28.28 33.24 -3.32
N GLY A 514 27.38 33.48 -4.29
CA GLY A 514 27.57 34.49 -5.32
C GLY A 514 28.31 34.01 -6.57
N ASN A 515 28.87 32.80 -6.56
CA ASN A 515 29.31 32.13 -7.77
C ASN A 515 28.12 31.55 -8.54
N GLY A 516 28.24 31.43 -9.86
CA GLY A 516 27.19 30.90 -10.72
C GLY A 516 27.66 30.72 -12.16
N GLY A 517 26.72 30.40 -13.05
CA GLY A 517 26.93 30.19 -14.49
C GLY A 517 26.47 28.81 -14.96
N THR A 518 26.59 28.55 -16.27
CA THR A 518 26.24 27.26 -16.87
C THR A 518 27.23 26.18 -16.43
N LEU A 519 26.72 25.12 -15.81
CA LEU A 519 27.50 23.94 -15.46
C LEU A 519 27.76 23.06 -16.69
N LEU A 520 26.70 22.77 -17.45
CA LEU A 520 26.71 21.95 -18.66
C LEU A 520 25.72 22.53 -19.67
N SER A 521 26.10 22.63 -20.94
CA SER A 521 25.18 23.01 -22.00
C SER A 521 25.40 22.25 -23.29
N MET A 522 24.31 22.07 -24.02
CA MET A 522 24.29 21.65 -25.41
C MET A 522 23.54 22.69 -26.22
N SER A 523 24.09 23.17 -27.33
CA SER A 523 23.49 24.27 -28.09
C SER A 523 23.60 24.06 -29.60
N ASP A 524 22.70 24.69 -30.34
CA ASP A 524 22.82 24.93 -31.77
C ASP A 524 23.49 26.29 -32.00
N THR A 525 24.73 26.28 -32.45
CA THR A 525 25.52 27.49 -32.68
C THR A 525 25.15 28.24 -33.95
N SER A 526 24.32 27.65 -34.83
CA SER A 526 23.76 28.34 -35.99
C SER A 526 22.57 29.23 -35.62
N ALA A 527 21.91 28.96 -34.49
CA ALA A 527 20.80 29.77 -33.99
C ALA A 527 21.24 31.21 -33.65
N PRO A 528 20.46 32.24 -34.01
CA PRO A 528 20.76 33.62 -33.66
C PRO A 528 20.90 33.81 -32.15
N ALA A 529 21.91 34.57 -31.71
CA ALA A 529 22.15 34.80 -30.28
C ALA A 529 20.97 35.48 -29.55
N ALA A 530 20.13 36.24 -30.26
CA ALA A 530 18.92 36.85 -29.72
C ALA A 530 17.76 35.84 -29.50
N SER A 531 17.84 34.67 -30.13
CA SER A 531 16.81 33.62 -30.13
C SER A 531 17.49 32.26 -29.96
N PRO A 532 18.14 32.00 -28.81
CA PRO A 532 19.00 30.84 -28.64
C PRO A 532 18.23 29.53 -28.64
N THR A 533 18.85 28.50 -29.20
CA THR A 533 18.44 27.10 -29.10
C THR A 533 19.48 26.34 -28.28
N ALA A 534 19.15 26.01 -27.03
CA ALA A 534 20.09 25.40 -26.10
C ALA A 534 19.40 24.62 -24.97
N LEU A 535 20.06 23.57 -24.49
CA LEU A 535 19.81 22.91 -23.22
C LEU A 535 20.90 23.37 -22.25
N THR A 536 20.51 23.78 -21.05
CA THR A 536 21.43 24.20 -19.99
C THR A 536 21.08 23.56 -18.65
N VAL A 537 22.10 23.08 -17.94
CA VAL A 537 22.08 22.86 -16.49
C VAL A 537 22.96 23.94 -15.89
N ALA A 538 22.40 24.81 -15.04
CA ALA A 538 23.08 26.01 -14.59
C ALA A 538 22.83 26.33 -13.12
N LEU A 539 23.75 27.10 -12.52
CA LEU A 539 23.61 27.66 -11.19
C LEU A 539 23.30 29.17 -11.32
N ARG A 540 22.08 29.57 -10.94
CA ARG A 540 21.55 30.93 -11.04
C ARG A 540 21.21 31.44 -9.65
N ASP A 541 21.86 32.50 -9.18
CA ASP A 541 21.67 33.04 -7.83
C ASP A 541 21.72 31.94 -6.75
N GLY A 542 22.66 31.02 -6.89
CA GLY A 542 22.82 29.84 -6.03
C GLY A 542 21.80 28.72 -6.25
N ARG A 543 20.80 28.85 -7.13
CA ARG A 543 19.78 27.83 -7.40
C ARG A 543 20.08 27.07 -8.69
N LEU A 544 19.83 25.77 -8.70
CA LEU A 544 19.98 24.98 -9.90
C LEU A 544 18.81 25.22 -10.83
N GLU A 545 19.11 25.39 -12.12
CA GLU A 545 18.16 25.59 -13.19
C GLU A 545 18.44 24.58 -14.30
N TYR A 546 17.38 23.91 -14.76
CA TYR A 546 17.39 23.16 -16.01
C TYR A 546 16.49 23.88 -17.00
N ALA A 547 17.02 24.21 -18.18
CA ALA A 547 16.24 24.86 -19.23
C ALA A 547 16.57 24.29 -20.59
N VAL A 548 15.54 24.07 -21.40
CA VAL A 548 15.66 23.82 -22.85
C VAL A 548 14.91 24.92 -23.58
N THR A 549 15.62 25.67 -24.42
CA THR A 549 15.08 26.73 -25.26
C THR A 549 15.24 26.38 -26.73
N ARG A 550 14.29 26.81 -27.56
CA ARG A 550 14.35 26.69 -29.01
C ARG A 550 13.87 28.00 -29.64
N GLY A 551 14.72 28.64 -30.45
CA GLY A 551 14.39 29.93 -31.06
C GLY A 551 14.04 31.02 -30.04
N GLY A 552 14.62 30.95 -28.83
CA GLY A 552 14.29 31.87 -27.72
C GLY A 552 13.01 31.56 -26.94
N THR A 553 12.27 30.51 -27.30
CA THR A 553 11.10 30.03 -26.54
C THR A 553 11.51 28.93 -25.58
N ASP A 554 11.03 28.98 -24.33
CA ASP A 554 11.26 27.92 -23.35
C ASP A 554 10.37 26.72 -23.64
N LEU A 555 10.98 25.57 -23.89
CA LEU A 555 10.26 24.29 -23.98
C LEU A 555 10.08 23.66 -22.60
N VAL A 556 11.07 23.85 -21.73
CA VAL A 556 11.00 23.54 -20.31
C VAL A 556 11.96 24.45 -19.56
N ARG A 557 11.54 24.93 -18.40
CA ARG A 557 12.42 25.60 -17.43
C ARG A 557 11.99 25.23 -16.02
N THR A 558 12.90 24.65 -15.27
CA THR A 558 12.70 24.30 -13.87
C THR A 558 13.82 24.90 -13.04
N ARG A 559 13.50 25.32 -11.81
CA ARG A 559 14.48 25.94 -10.90
C ARG A 559 14.25 25.47 -9.47
N THR A 560 15.33 25.20 -8.74
CA THR A 560 15.25 24.81 -7.33
C THR A 560 14.85 25.99 -6.47
N THR A 561 14.11 25.72 -5.40
CA THR A 561 13.82 26.65 -4.29
C THR A 561 15.06 26.83 -3.40
N THR A 562 15.69 25.71 -3.04
CA THR A 562 16.92 25.60 -2.25
C THR A 562 18.14 26.06 -3.04
N ARG A 563 19.11 26.66 -2.34
CA ARG A 563 20.40 27.06 -2.91
C ARG A 563 21.44 25.96 -2.69
N PHE A 564 22.38 25.84 -3.62
CA PHE A 564 23.47 24.85 -3.66
C PHE A 564 24.84 25.52 -3.94
N ASP A 565 24.98 26.79 -3.53
CA ASP A 565 26.22 27.56 -3.54
C ASP A 565 26.82 27.69 -2.13
N ASP A 566 26.80 26.61 -1.35
CA ASP A 566 27.23 26.55 0.06
C ASP A 566 28.72 26.18 0.24
N GLY A 567 29.46 26.07 -0.87
CA GLY A 567 30.87 25.66 -0.90
C GLY A 567 31.09 24.14 -0.82
N GLN A 568 30.04 23.33 -0.62
CA GLN A 568 30.13 21.88 -0.58
C GLN A 568 30.11 21.25 -1.97
N GLN A 569 30.57 20.00 -2.06
CA GLN A 569 30.44 19.20 -3.26
C GLN A 569 29.02 18.64 -3.38
N HIS A 570 28.39 18.90 -4.52
CA HIS A 570 27.09 18.38 -4.89
C HIS A 570 27.14 17.58 -6.19
N VAL A 571 26.22 16.64 -6.34
CA VAL A 571 25.88 16.02 -7.62
C VAL A 571 24.45 16.42 -7.97
N VAL A 572 24.29 17.20 -9.03
CA VAL A 572 22.99 17.43 -9.65
C VAL A 572 22.75 16.38 -10.73
N ALA A 573 21.58 15.77 -10.73
CA ALA A 573 21.11 14.91 -11.81
C ALA A 573 19.75 15.39 -12.32
N VAL A 574 19.66 15.71 -13.60
CA VAL A 574 18.39 16.06 -14.26
C VAL A 574 17.95 14.86 -15.07
N ALA A 575 16.93 14.15 -14.59
CA ALA A 575 16.34 12.98 -15.24
C ALA A 575 15.07 13.40 -15.99
N VAL A 576 15.01 13.13 -17.29
CA VAL A 576 13.90 13.49 -18.19
C VAL A 576 13.36 12.22 -18.83
N GLY A 577 12.04 12.05 -18.80
CA GLY A 577 11.33 10.94 -19.44
C GLY A 577 9.91 10.81 -18.92
N GLN A 578 9.05 10.08 -19.65
CA GLN A 578 7.65 9.80 -19.25
C GLN A 578 6.79 11.05 -18.94
N GLY A 579 7.10 12.19 -19.55
CA GLY A 579 6.37 13.44 -19.30
C GLY A 579 6.84 14.25 -18.09
N VAL A 580 7.89 13.81 -17.40
CA VAL A 580 8.38 14.44 -16.16
C VAL A 580 9.87 14.76 -16.26
N VAL A 581 10.22 15.98 -15.82
CA VAL A 581 11.58 16.39 -15.47
C VAL A 581 11.74 16.29 -13.97
N THR A 582 12.72 15.51 -13.51
CA THR A 582 13.11 15.44 -12.10
C THR A 582 14.54 15.90 -11.94
N THR A 583 14.73 16.96 -11.14
CA THR A 583 16.07 17.37 -10.69
C THR A 583 16.31 16.76 -9.33
N TYR A 584 17.38 15.98 -9.24
CA TYR A 584 17.92 15.43 -8.01
C TYR A 584 19.18 16.19 -7.63
N VAL A 585 19.38 16.39 -6.33
CA VAL A 585 20.66 16.85 -5.78
C VAL A 585 21.06 15.91 -4.66
N ASP A 586 22.28 15.37 -4.76
CA ASP A 586 22.84 14.38 -3.83
C ASP A 586 21.90 13.18 -3.60
N GLY A 587 21.23 12.74 -4.68
CA GLY A 587 20.28 11.61 -4.65
C GLY A 587 18.85 11.96 -4.22
N SER A 588 18.61 13.16 -3.69
CA SER A 588 17.29 13.61 -3.25
C SER A 588 16.56 14.40 -4.35
N PRO A 589 15.29 14.10 -4.68
CA PRO A 589 14.50 14.90 -5.60
C PRO A 589 14.24 16.29 -5.01
N VAL A 590 14.64 17.34 -5.74
CA VAL A 590 14.46 18.75 -5.34
C VAL A 590 13.50 19.49 -6.23
N VAL A 591 13.30 19.04 -7.48
CA VAL A 591 12.26 19.54 -8.39
C VAL A 591 11.65 18.37 -9.13
N VAL A 592 10.32 18.35 -9.19
CA VAL A 592 9.55 17.43 -10.01
C VAL A 592 8.53 18.28 -10.76
N ALA A 593 8.68 18.35 -12.08
CA ALA A 593 7.85 19.19 -12.91
C ALA A 593 7.47 18.45 -14.21
N PRO A 594 6.30 18.73 -14.78
CA PRO A 594 5.95 18.27 -16.11
C PRO A 594 6.97 18.79 -17.14
N GLY A 595 7.39 17.94 -18.07
CA GLY A 595 8.29 18.31 -19.15
C GLY A 595 8.94 17.12 -19.84
N ARG A 596 9.21 17.26 -21.14
CA ARG A 596 9.77 16.21 -22.01
C ARG A 596 11.01 16.64 -22.77
N ALA A 597 11.27 17.96 -22.82
CA ALA A 597 12.33 18.48 -23.67
C ALA A 597 13.71 18.03 -23.18
N PHE A 598 14.49 17.43 -24.08
CA PHE A 598 15.82 16.89 -23.79
C PHE A 598 16.82 17.19 -24.92
N VAL A 599 17.83 16.33 -25.12
CA VAL A 599 18.94 16.60 -26.04
C VAL A 599 18.48 16.65 -27.50
N ALA A 600 17.59 15.75 -27.92
CA ALA A 600 17.05 15.73 -29.27
C ALA A 600 16.30 17.02 -29.64
N ASP A 601 15.74 17.72 -28.65
CA ASP A 601 15.04 18.97 -28.89
C ASP A 601 15.95 20.14 -29.29
N VAL A 602 17.21 20.09 -28.90
CA VAL A 602 18.15 21.15 -29.28
C VAL A 602 18.74 20.88 -30.67
N ALA A 603 18.77 19.61 -31.10
CA ALA A 603 19.58 19.15 -32.23
C ALA A 603 20.99 19.76 -32.21
N PRO A 604 21.71 19.66 -31.08
CA PRO A 604 22.88 20.50 -30.83
C PRO A 604 24.01 20.23 -31.82
N ASP A 605 24.87 21.22 -32.02
CA ASP A 605 26.17 21.09 -32.68
C ASP A 605 27.34 21.36 -31.72
N ALA A 606 27.07 21.93 -30.55
CA ALA A 606 28.05 22.18 -29.51
C ALA A 606 27.68 21.51 -28.17
N LEU A 607 28.70 21.00 -27.46
CA LEU A 607 28.64 20.54 -26.07
C LEU A 607 29.73 21.24 -25.27
N THR A 608 29.35 22.02 -24.27
CA THR A 608 30.28 22.79 -23.45
C THR A 608 30.03 22.62 -21.96
N VAL A 609 31.11 22.65 -21.19
CA VAL A 609 31.11 22.65 -19.72
C VAL A 609 31.66 23.99 -19.23
N ALA A 610 31.04 24.53 -18.18
CA ALA A 610 31.35 25.84 -17.59
C ALA A 610 31.03 27.07 -18.46
N GLY A 611 30.12 26.95 -19.43
CA GLY A 611 29.61 28.06 -20.23
C GLY A 611 28.79 27.58 -21.42
N THR A 612 28.06 28.49 -22.06
CA THR A 612 27.17 28.19 -23.19
C THR A 612 27.75 28.74 -24.49
N ARG A 613 27.94 27.89 -25.51
CA ARG A 613 28.40 28.33 -26.84
C ARG A 613 27.23 28.80 -27.70
N THR A 614 27.34 29.97 -28.30
CA THR A 614 26.32 30.57 -29.18
C THR A 614 26.97 31.08 -30.47
N ALA A 615 26.17 31.53 -31.44
CA ALA A 615 26.67 32.21 -32.65
C ALA A 615 27.56 33.43 -32.32
N ALA A 616 27.34 34.10 -31.18
CA ALA A 616 28.12 35.26 -30.72
C ALA A 616 29.39 34.88 -29.92
N GLY A 617 29.67 33.58 -29.77
CA GLY A 617 30.73 33.05 -28.90
C GLY A 617 30.19 32.48 -27.59
N VAL A 618 31.05 32.36 -26.58
CA VAL A 618 30.72 31.73 -25.31
C VAL A 618 30.18 32.75 -24.30
N SER A 619 29.00 32.48 -23.74
CA SER A 619 28.34 33.27 -22.72
C SER A 619 28.16 32.51 -21.40
N ASP A 620 27.79 33.22 -20.34
CA ASP A 620 27.36 32.66 -19.06
C ASP A 620 28.35 31.65 -18.43
N ARG A 621 29.59 32.11 -18.28
CA ARG A 621 30.70 31.28 -17.80
C ARG A 621 30.58 30.97 -16.31
N PHE A 622 30.89 29.74 -15.94
CA PHE A 622 30.81 29.27 -14.56
C PHE A 622 32.05 29.65 -13.73
N THR A 623 31.82 30.00 -12.46
CA THR A 623 32.86 30.16 -11.45
C THR A 623 32.67 29.13 -10.34
N GLY A 624 33.71 28.37 -9.99
CA GLY A 624 33.63 27.31 -8.98
C GLY A 624 34.45 26.08 -9.37
N THR A 625 34.01 24.90 -8.94
CA THR A 625 34.61 23.62 -9.37
C THR A 625 33.58 22.75 -10.09
N ILE A 626 34.00 22.11 -11.17
CA ILE A 626 33.27 21.01 -11.81
C ILE A 626 34.27 19.87 -11.93
N THR A 627 34.00 18.75 -11.29
CA THR A 627 34.93 17.60 -11.24
C THR A 627 34.52 16.51 -12.21
N ARG A 628 33.22 16.37 -12.50
CA ARG A 628 32.71 15.38 -13.44
C ARG A 628 31.41 15.83 -14.09
N THR A 629 31.24 15.48 -15.35
CA THR A 629 29.98 15.62 -16.11
C THR A 629 29.72 14.31 -16.84
N TRP A 630 28.52 13.75 -16.75
CA TRP A 630 28.17 12.51 -17.45
C TRP A 630 26.68 12.46 -17.77
N ALA A 631 26.31 11.54 -18.64
CA ALA A 631 24.93 11.32 -19.03
C ALA A 631 24.60 9.83 -19.11
N MET A 632 23.39 9.47 -18.72
CA MET A 632 22.81 8.12 -18.87
C MET A 632 21.75 8.15 -19.96
N ARG A 633 21.63 7.04 -20.70
CA ARG A 633 20.56 6.89 -21.71
C ARG A 633 19.18 6.77 -21.08
N GLU A 634 19.12 6.23 -19.88
CA GLU A 634 17.91 5.98 -19.14
C GLU A 634 17.64 7.11 -18.13
N ARG A 635 16.35 7.32 -17.85
CA ARG A 635 15.91 8.13 -16.71
C ARG A 635 16.27 7.40 -15.42
N LEU A 636 17.15 7.96 -14.61
CA LEU A 636 17.55 7.37 -13.33
C LEU A 636 16.50 7.64 -12.24
N THR A 637 16.29 6.64 -11.39
CA THR A 637 15.52 6.76 -10.14
C THR A 637 16.44 7.19 -8.98
N PRO A 638 15.89 7.66 -7.83
CA PRO A 638 16.70 7.97 -6.64
C PRO A 638 17.64 6.82 -6.26
N LEU A 639 17.14 5.58 -6.29
CA LEU A 639 17.96 4.40 -6.02
C LEU A 639 19.16 4.31 -6.96
N ARG A 640 18.93 4.42 -8.27
CA ARG A 640 20.00 4.30 -9.27
C ARG A 640 21.04 5.42 -9.13
N LEU A 641 20.62 6.63 -8.78
CA LEU A 641 21.53 7.74 -8.49
C LEU A 641 22.41 7.44 -7.28
N ASN A 642 21.83 6.91 -6.21
CA ASN A 642 22.59 6.58 -5.02
C ASN A 642 23.47 5.33 -5.15
N LEU A 643 23.20 4.48 -6.14
CA LEU A 643 24.05 3.35 -6.52
C LEU A 643 25.15 3.74 -7.52
N ASP A 644 25.08 4.93 -8.14
CA ASP A 644 26.13 5.40 -9.04
C ASP A 644 27.43 5.57 -8.23
N PRO A 645 28.53 4.88 -8.58
CA PRO A 645 29.81 4.99 -7.87
C PRO A 645 30.40 6.40 -7.89
N ASN A 646 29.87 7.30 -8.72
CA ASN A 646 30.31 8.68 -8.84
C ASN A 646 29.44 9.68 -8.04
N ALA A 647 28.31 9.23 -7.48
CA ALA A 647 27.40 10.07 -6.72
C ALA A 647 27.96 10.43 -5.33
N VAL A 648 27.42 11.52 -4.75
CA VAL A 648 27.61 11.83 -3.34
C VAL A 648 26.62 10.98 -2.55
N VAL A 649 27.12 10.06 -1.73
CA VAL A 649 26.28 9.28 -0.83
C VAL A 649 26.04 10.07 0.45
N LEU A 650 24.79 10.43 0.72
CA LEU A 650 24.41 11.12 1.95
C LEU A 650 24.67 10.23 3.18
N PRO A 651 25.08 10.78 4.34
CA PRO A 651 25.30 10.00 5.56
C PRO A 651 24.08 9.17 5.98
N ASP A 652 22.89 9.78 5.97
CA ASP A 652 21.65 9.09 6.32
C ASP A 652 21.35 7.95 5.34
N TYR A 653 21.64 8.13 4.04
CA TYR A 653 21.49 7.08 3.04
C TYR A 653 22.44 5.90 3.30
N ALA A 654 23.71 6.18 3.63
CA ALA A 654 24.67 5.16 4.00
C ALA A 654 24.25 4.43 5.28
N ALA A 655 23.75 5.15 6.29
CA ALA A 655 23.29 4.59 7.55
C ALA A 655 22.07 3.67 7.35
N VAL A 656 21.06 4.12 6.61
CA VAL A 656 19.89 3.31 6.22
C VAL A 656 20.31 2.04 5.48
N ARG A 657 21.21 2.15 4.50
CA ARG A 657 21.73 0.97 3.78
C ARG A 657 22.50 0.04 4.70
N GLY A 658 23.24 0.58 5.66
CA GLY A 658 23.94 -0.17 6.69
C GLY A 658 23.00 -1.07 7.49
N VAL A 659 21.84 -0.53 7.92
CA VAL A 659 20.81 -1.32 8.63
C VAL A 659 20.39 -2.54 7.82
N LEU A 660 20.18 -2.38 6.51
CA LEU A 660 19.65 -3.42 5.63
C LEU A 660 20.69 -4.26 4.86
N SER A 661 21.98 -4.08 5.13
CA SER A 661 23.09 -4.86 4.54
C SER A 661 23.99 -5.53 5.58
N ARG A 662 23.63 -5.40 6.86
CA ARG A 662 24.39 -5.95 7.98
C ARG A 662 24.41 -7.49 7.99
N GLY A 663 25.51 -8.05 8.49
CA GLY A 663 25.69 -9.50 8.60
C GLY A 663 25.00 -10.11 9.82
N ASP A 664 24.82 -9.33 10.89
CA ASP A 664 24.16 -9.67 12.14
C ASP A 664 22.63 -9.51 12.03
N ARG A 665 21.99 -10.44 11.33
CA ARG A 665 20.54 -10.39 11.10
C ARG A 665 19.69 -10.63 12.34
N ASP A 666 20.28 -11.20 13.38
CA ASP A 666 19.62 -11.51 14.65
C ASP A 666 19.65 -10.34 15.64
N ALA A 667 20.45 -9.30 15.39
CA ALA A 667 20.42 -8.09 16.21
C ALA A 667 19.21 -7.23 15.85
N SER A 668 18.40 -6.82 16.83
CA SER A 668 17.27 -5.91 16.58
C SER A 668 17.71 -4.50 16.19
N ARG A 669 17.08 -3.98 15.13
CA ARG A 669 17.11 -2.56 14.76
C ARG A 669 15.67 -2.12 14.51
N PRO A 670 14.94 -1.57 15.50
CA PRO A 670 13.54 -1.17 15.31
C PRO A 670 13.37 -0.04 14.29
N TRP A 671 12.25 -0.07 13.58
CA TRP A 671 11.87 0.93 12.58
C TRP A 671 10.57 1.60 13.01
N LEU A 672 10.51 2.92 12.92
CA LEU A 672 9.32 3.68 13.30
C LEU A 672 8.75 4.47 12.12
N PHE A 673 7.43 4.40 11.96
CA PHE A 673 6.66 5.12 10.94
C PHE A 673 5.71 6.11 11.62
N ALA A 674 6.09 7.38 11.62
CA ALA A 674 5.28 8.49 12.11
C ALA A 674 4.56 9.19 10.95
N GLY A 675 3.29 9.56 11.17
CA GLY A 675 2.51 10.22 10.14
C GLY A 675 1.04 10.44 10.49
N ASP A 676 0.22 10.59 9.47
CA ASP A 676 -1.23 10.78 9.60
C ASP A 676 -2.06 9.55 9.15
N SER A 677 -3.33 9.76 8.77
CA SER A 677 -4.23 8.68 8.32
C SER A 677 -3.68 7.89 7.13
N ILE A 678 -2.88 8.51 6.27
CA ILE A 678 -2.30 7.86 5.09
C ILE A 678 -1.21 6.86 5.50
N THR A 679 -0.42 7.20 6.53
CA THR A 679 0.57 6.28 7.11
C THR A 679 -0.10 5.19 7.93
N HIS A 680 -1.15 5.54 8.67
CA HIS A 680 -1.92 4.59 9.48
C HIS A 680 -2.62 3.53 8.60
N GLY A 681 -3.19 3.93 7.45
CA GLY A 681 -3.82 3.02 6.48
C GLY A 681 -5.13 2.37 6.95
N ALA A 682 -5.64 2.76 8.12
CA ALA A 682 -6.89 2.24 8.66
C ALA A 682 -8.10 2.67 7.81
N LEU A 683 -9.16 1.85 7.79
CA LEU A 683 -10.36 1.94 6.93
C LEU A 683 -10.12 1.72 5.43
N HIS A 684 -9.07 2.31 4.88
CA HIS A 684 -8.94 2.52 3.42
C HIS A 684 -8.42 1.29 2.66
N THR A 685 -7.80 0.34 3.36
CA THR A 685 -7.28 -0.89 2.76
C THR A 685 -8.30 -2.04 2.74
N ASN A 686 -9.47 -1.93 3.38
CA ASN A 686 -10.51 -2.97 3.39
C ASN A 686 -9.98 -4.37 3.79
N GLY A 687 -9.16 -4.44 4.85
CA GLY A 687 -8.57 -5.69 5.37
C GLY A 687 -7.25 -6.10 4.71
N TRP A 688 -6.83 -5.43 3.64
CA TRP A 688 -5.47 -5.54 3.13
C TRP A 688 -4.47 -4.84 4.07
N ARG A 689 -3.20 -5.23 4.00
CA ARG A 689 -2.14 -4.59 4.77
C ARG A 689 -1.98 -3.12 4.38
N SER A 690 -1.58 -2.32 5.36
CA SER A 690 -1.02 -0.99 5.09
C SER A 690 0.36 -1.13 4.45
N TRP A 691 0.89 -0.02 3.93
CA TRP A 691 2.19 -0.04 3.29
C TRP A 691 3.33 -0.32 4.28
N THR A 692 3.20 0.12 5.54
CA THR A 692 4.17 -0.18 6.60
C THR A 692 4.18 -1.66 6.96
N GLN A 693 3.02 -2.32 6.93
CA GLN A 693 2.87 -3.76 7.13
C GLN A 693 3.39 -4.59 5.94
N HIS A 694 3.35 -4.05 4.71
CA HIS A 694 4.03 -4.64 3.56
C HIS A 694 5.55 -4.53 3.66
N VAL A 695 6.07 -3.39 4.13
CA VAL A 695 7.50 -3.21 4.43
C VAL A 695 7.94 -4.19 5.53
N GLU A 696 7.11 -4.40 6.54
CA GLU A 696 7.36 -5.37 7.63
C GLU A 696 7.60 -6.77 7.08
N GLU A 697 6.68 -7.24 6.24
CA GLU A 697 6.77 -8.55 5.57
C GLU A 697 8.09 -8.68 4.79
N ARG A 698 8.43 -7.67 3.98
CA ARG A 698 9.65 -7.72 3.17
C ARG A 698 10.90 -7.78 4.04
N VAL A 699 11.00 -6.91 5.04
CA VAL A 699 12.20 -6.77 5.88
C VAL A 699 12.35 -7.99 6.80
N ARG A 700 11.32 -8.31 7.57
CA ARG A 700 11.38 -9.35 8.61
C ARG A 700 11.29 -10.75 8.02
N TRP A 701 10.45 -10.97 7.01
CA TRP A 701 10.25 -12.30 6.43
C TRP A 701 11.13 -12.56 5.21
N GLU A 702 10.92 -11.86 4.11
CA GLU A 702 11.60 -12.21 2.84
C GLU A 702 13.12 -11.96 2.87
N ARG A 703 13.56 -10.97 3.66
CA ARG A 703 14.99 -10.64 3.84
C ARG A 703 15.61 -11.19 5.12
N ASN A 704 14.80 -11.85 5.97
CA ASN A 704 15.24 -12.53 7.19
C ASN A 704 15.88 -11.61 8.24
N TYR A 705 15.45 -10.34 8.36
CA TYR A 705 15.79 -9.47 9.48
C TYR A 705 14.71 -9.58 10.57
N ARG A 706 14.57 -10.78 11.15
CA ARG A 706 13.42 -11.21 11.97
C ARG A 706 13.13 -10.32 13.18
N HIS A 707 14.19 -9.70 13.69
CA HIS A 707 14.24 -8.90 14.90
C HIS A 707 14.11 -7.39 14.65
N ASP A 708 14.03 -6.94 13.39
CA ASP A 708 13.76 -5.54 13.04
C ASP A 708 12.26 -5.28 13.14
N TYR A 709 11.77 -5.05 14.36
CA TYR A 709 10.35 -4.80 14.60
C TYR A 709 9.93 -3.44 14.04
N LEU A 710 8.77 -3.39 13.37
CA LEU A 710 8.21 -2.18 12.80
C LEU A 710 7.11 -1.63 13.70
N ILE A 711 7.20 -0.34 14.02
CA ILE A 711 6.28 0.39 14.91
C ILE A 711 5.62 1.50 14.09
N THR A 712 4.29 1.57 14.10
CA THR A 712 3.55 2.65 13.42
C THR A 712 2.83 3.52 14.45
N THR A 713 3.24 4.78 14.60
CA THR A 713 2.63 5.75 15.55
C THR A 713 1.75 6.78 14.87
N ALA A 714 1.48 6.58 13.59
CA ALA A 714 0.65 7.45 12.79
C ALA A 714 -0.77 7.61 13.36
N THR A 715 -1.34 8.81 13.25
CA THR A 715 -2.65 9.17 13.83
C THR A 715 -3.50 9.91 12.80
N SER A 716 -4.76 9.49 12.62
CA SER A 716 -5.66 10.17 11.68
C SER A 716 -5.84 11.66 12.02
N GLY A 717 -5.74 12.53 11.01
CA GLY A 717 -5.86 13.98 11.15
C GLY A 717 -4.63 14.70 11.73
N ALA A 718 -3.56 13.99 12.09
CA ALA A 718 -2.36 14.61 12.65
C ALA A 718 -1.69 15.58 11.67
N LYS A 719 -1.13 16.66 12.24
CA LYS A 719 -0.27 17.65 11.59
C LYS A 719 1.17 17.48 12.07
N VAL A 720 2.13 18.09 11.39
CA VAL A 720 3.54 18.04 11.84
C VAL A 720 3.74 18.64 13.24
N ALA A 721 2.93 19.65 13.61
CA ALA A 721 2.98 20.27 14.93
C ALA A 721 2.60 19.31 16.06
N ASP A 722 1.69 18.36 15.79
CA ASP A 722 1.27 17.35 16.78
C ASP A 722 2.41 16.36 17.06
N LEU A 723 3.18 15.99 16.03
CA LEU A 723 4.37 15.14 16.19
C LEU A 723 5.47 15.83 17.00
N VAL A 724 5.65 17.14 16.82
CA VAL A 724 6.62 17.91 17.63
C VAL A 724 6.15 18.02 19.08
N ALA A 725 4.86 18.29 19.30
CA ALA A 725 4.29 18.47 20.63
C ALA A 725 4.33 17.17 21.47
N ASP A 726 4.12 16.02 20.83
CA ASP A 726 4.11 14.68 21.46
C ASP A 726 5.25 13.81 20.92
N TYR A 727 6.45 14.39 20.79
CA TYR A 727 7.61 13.69 20.24
C TYR A 727 7.97 12.44 21.05
N GLU A 728 7.99 12.54 22.39
CA GLU A 728 8.36 11.41 23.26
C GLU A 728 7.37 10.25 23.13
N GLY A 729 6.06 10.54 23.11
CA GLY A 729 5.02 9.51 23.02
C GLY A 729 4.95 8.85 21.65
N ARG A 730 5.31 9.59 20.58
CA ARG A 730 5.15 9.13 19.18
C ARG A 730 6.44 8.67 18.50
N ILE A 731 7.61 9.09 18.99
CA ILE A 731 8.91 8.85 18.35
C ILE A 731 9.96 8.48 19.40
N GLY A 732 10.29 9.41 20.32
CA GLY A 732 11.48 9.31 21.18
C GLY A 732 11.56 8.06 22.05
N ARG A 733 10.44 7.63 22.65
CA ARG A 733 10.41 6.47 23.55
C ARG A 733 10.72 5.12 22.89
N HIS A 734 10.77 5.06 21.56
CA HIS A 734 10.85 3.79 20.82
C HIS A 734 12.28 3.37 20.44
N ASP A 735 13.28 4.22 20.69
CA ASP A 735 14.70 3.97 20.39
C ASP A 735 14.92 3.38 18.98
N ALA A 736 14.23 3.96 17.99
CA ALA A 736 14.18 3.42 16.64
C ALA A 736 15.45 3.76 15.86
N ALA A 737 16.06 2.74 15.25
CA ALA A 737 17.23 2.90 14.39
C ALA A 737 16.92 3.71 13.12
N VAL A 738 15.69 3.59 12.60
CA VAL A 738 15.20 4.34 11.43
C VAL A 738 13.84 4.94 11.77
N VAL A 739 13.68 6.24 11.58
CA VAL A 739 12.41 6.96 11.80
C VAL A 739 11.94 7.58 10.49
N THR A 740 10.87 7.04 9.92
CA THR A 740 10.20 7.59 8.74
C THR A 740 9.09 8.54 9.15
N ILE A 741 9.11 9.76 8.60
CA ILE A 741 8.09 10.80 8.81
C ILE A 741 7.39 11.08 7.48
N MET A 742 6.12 10.68 7.38
CA MET A 742 5.24 11.00 6.24
C MET A 742 4.04 11.81 6.72
N ILE A 743 4.07 13.13 6.48
CA ILE A 743 3.11 14.10 7.02
C ILE A 743 2.95 15.28 6.05
N GLY A 744 1.85 16.03 6.17
CA GLY A 744 1.64 17.28 5.43
C GLY A 744 0.28 17.41 4.75
N MET A 745 -0.44 16.29 4.55
CA MET A 745 -1.79 16.32 3.96
C MET A 745 -2.76 17.17 4.80
N ASN A 746 -2.69 17.02 6.13
CA ASN A 746 -3.52 17.79 7.08
C ASN A 746 -2.98 19.19 7.39
N ASP A 747 -1.74 19.48 7.04
CA ASP A 747 -1.13 20.82 7.16
C ASP A 747 -1.52 21.71 5.97
N SER A 748 -1.65 21.13 4.77
CA SER A 748 -1.92 21.84 3.52
C SER A 748 -3.11 22.81 3.51
N PRO A 749 -4.21 22.61 4.26
CA PRO A 749 -5.31 23.58 4.31
C PRO A 749 -4.92 24.96 4.84
N ALA A 750 -3.80 25.09 5.56
CA ALA A 750 -3.31 26.39 6.02
C ALA A 750 -2.74 27.26 4.87
N GLY A 751 -2.63 26.71 3.66
CA GLY A 751 -2.14 27.42 2.47
C GLY A 751 -0.71 27.93 2.63
N ALA A 752 -0.36 28.99 1.90
CA ALA A 752 0.96 29.61 1.98
C ALA A 752 1.38 30.02 3.40
N ALA A 753 0.44 30.45 4.24
CA ALA A 753 0.73 30.96 5.58
C ALA A 753 1.28 29.87 6.53
N GLY A 754 0.93 28.60 6.32
CA GLY A 754 1.41 27.49 7.15
C GLY A 754 2.79 26.95 6.75
N LEU A 755 3.26 27.24 5.54
CA LEU A 755 4.49 26.71 4.98
C LEU A 755 5.77 27.00 5.80
N PRO A 756 5.96 28.18 6.41
CA PRO A 756 7.12 28.44 7.26
C PRO A 756 7.14 27.56 8.52
N ALA A 757 6.02 27.47 9.23
CA ALA A 757 5.89 26.66 10.44
C ALA A 757 6.04 25.16 10.13
N PHE A 758 5.50 24.71 8.99
CA PHE A 758 5.64 23.33 8.53
C PHE A 758 7.11 22.94 8.31
N ARG A 759 7.88 23.77 7.57
CA ARG A 759 9.32 23.54 7.34
C ARG A 759 10.13 23.51 8.64
N GLN A 760 9.84 24.45 9.55
CA GLN A 760 10.52 24.52 10.83
C GLN A 760 10.24 23.27 11.67
N ASN A 761 8.99 22.84 11.77
CA ASN A 761 8.63 21.66 12.55
C ASN A 761 9.22 20.36 11.98
N LEU A 762 9.25 20.20 10.64
CA LEU A 762 9.95 19.07 10.03
C LEU A 762 11.45 19.07 10.35
N THR A 763 12.09 20.24 10.31
CA THR A 763 13.50 20.40 10.67
C THR A 763 13.73 19.99 12.13
N THR A 764 12.88 20.46 13.05
CA THR A 764 12.92 20.08 14.47
C THR A 764 12.82 18.57 14.67
N LEU A 765 11.92 17.88 13.95
CA LEU A 765 11.79 16.43 14.06
C LEU A 765 13.04 15.70 13.58
N VAL A 766 13.62 16.13 12.44
CA VAL A 766 14.88 15.57 11.91
C VAL A 766 16.02 15.74 12.91
N GLU A 767 16.18 16.92 13.49
CA GLU A 767 17.24 17.21 14.46
C GLU A 767 17.09 16.37 15.73
N ARG A 768 15.85 16.21 16.23
CA ARG A 768 15.58 15.38 17.41
C ARG A 768 15.85 13.90 17.16
N VAL A 769 15.41 13.34 16.03
CA VAL A 769 15.69 11.94 15.69
C VAL A 769 17.20 11.67 15.64
N ARG A 770 17.98 12.58 15.06
CA ARG A 770 19.45 12.47 15.04
C ARG A 770 20.06 12.60 16.43
N ALA A 771 19.53 13.48 17.28
CA ALA A 771 19.99 13.64 18.66
C ALA A 771 19.78 12.36 19.49
N ASP A 772 18.72 11.61 19.20
CA ASP A 772 18.44 10.30 19.82
C ASP A 772 19.27 9.16 19.20
N GLY A 773 20.06 9.45 18.15
CA GLY A 773 20.89 8.45 17.46
C GLY A 773 20.19 7.68 16.34
N GLY A 774 18.92 7.97 16.08
CA GLY A 774 18.15 7.42 14.97
C GLY A 774 18.48 8.06 13.62
N VAL A 775 18.21 7.34 12.54
CA VAL A 775 18.34 7.86 11.17
C VAL A 775 16.99 8.41 10.70
N PRO A 776 16.86 9.73 10.46
CA PRO A 776 15.61 10.29 9.94
C PRO A 776 15.44 9.96 8.46
N VAL A 777 14.21 9.64 8.08
CA VAL A 777 13.77 9.47 6.69
C VAL A 777 12.52 10.32 6.51
N LEU A 778 12.51 11.21 5.52
CA LEU A 778 11.30 11.92 5.13
C LEU A 778 10.59 11.15 4.02
N ALA A 779 9.27 11.18 4.00
CA ALA A 779 8.51 10.64 2.88
C ALA A 779 7.38 11.60 2.49
N THR A 780 7.15 11.74 1.17
CA THR A 780 5.98 12.45 0.65
C THR A 780 4.82 11.46 0.54
N SER A 781 3.57 11.89 0.78
CA SER A 781 2.40 11.08 0.44
C SER A 781 1.97 11.27 -1.02
N GLN A 782 1.05 10.45 -1.50
CA GLN A 782 0.64 10.36 -2.90
C GLN A 782 -0.01 11.64 -3.47
N PRO A 783 -0.02 11.84 -4.80
CA PRO A 783 -0.73 12.97 -5.40
C PRO A 783 -2.25 12.77 -5.27
N VAL A 784 -2.96 13.89 -5.18
CA VAL A 784 -4.40 13.93 -4.95
C VAL A 784 -5.03 14.98 -5.83
N VAL A 785 -6.26 14.73 -6.28
CA VAL A 785 -7.03 15.70 -7.10
C VAL A 785 -7.74 16.75 -6.24
N SER A 786 -7.71 16.59 -4.92
CA SER A 786 -8.26 17.52 -3.94
C SER A 786 -7.12 18.12 -3.12
N ARG A 787 -7.22 19.39 -2.70
CA ARG A 787 -6.19 20.21 -1.99
C ARG A 787 -5.19 20.95 -2.91
N ALA A 788 -5.58 22.15 -3.33
CA ALA A 788 -4.78 23.02 -4.20
C ALA A 788 -3.37 23.34 -3.66
N TRP A 789 -3.20 23.47 -2.34
CA TRP A 789 -1.92 23.84 -1.71
C TRP A 789 -1.04 22.63 -1.33
N TYR A 790 -1.52 21.40 -1.49
CA TYR A 790 -0.75 20.23 -1.08
C TYR A 790 0.58 20.05 -1.86
N PRO A 791 0.65 20.32 -3.19
CA PRO A 791 1.91 20.27 -3.93
C PRO A 791 3.03 21.15 -3.32
N GLU A 792 2.68 22.32 -2.77
CA GLU A 792 3.65 23.22 -2.13
C GLU A 792 4.16 22.66 -0.79
N TYR A 793 3.36 21.88 -0.07
CA TYR A 793 3.79 21.19 1.15
C TYR A 793 4.67 19.97 0.82
N VAL A 794 4.37 19.25 -0.25
CA VAL A 794 5.26 18.21 -0.81
C VAL A 794 6.61 18.81 -1.19
N GLN A 795 6.60 19.97 -1.87
CA GLN A 795 7.82 20.68 -2.18
C GLN A 795 8.56 21.13 -0.91
N ALA A 796 7.85 21.56 0.13
CA ALA A 796 8.47 21.90 1.42
C ALA A 796 9.17 20.69 2.08
N VAL A 797 8.63 19.47 1.97
CA VAL A 797 9.31 18.24 2.42
C VAL A 797 10.63 18.06 1.68
N ARG A 798 10.64 18.21 0.34
CA ARG A 798 11.86 18.13 -0.49
C ARG A 798 12.88 19.20 -0.10
N ASP A 799 12.42 20.43 0.10
CA ASP A 799 13.27 21.56 0.51
C ASP A 799 13.98 21.27 1.84
N VAL A 800 13.24 20.76 2.83
CA VAL A 800 13.80 20.38 4.14
C VAL A 800 14.75 19.20 4.00
N ALA A 801 14.38 18.16 3.24
CA ALA A 801 15.25 17.01 2.99
C ALA A 801 16.60 17.43 2.38
N ALA A 802 16.57 18.32 1.38
CA ALA A 802 17.77 18.83 0.74
C ALA A 802 18.62 19.69 1.70
N ALA A 803 17.98 20.64 2.41
CA ALA A 803 18.67 21.53 3.34
C ALA A 803 19.29 20.78 4.53
N GLN A 804 18.60 19.75 5.02
CA GLN A 804 19.05 18.93 6.16
C GLN A 804 19.86 17.70 5.73
N ARG A 805 20.06 17.49 4.43
CA ARG A 805 20.75 16.32 3.84
C ARG A 805 20.16 14.98 4.32
N VAL A 806 18.84 14.95 4.44
CA VAL A 806 18.07 13.79 4.92
C VAL A 806 17.63 12.94 3.74
N PHE A 807 17.59 11.62 3.94
CA PHE A 807 17.06 10.70 2.94
C PHE A 807 15.55 10.91 2.76
N VAL A 808 15.10 11.03 1.52
CA VAL A 808 13.68 11.21 1.20
C VAL A 808 13.16 10.15 0.24
N VAL A 809 12.02 9.56 0.58
CA VAL A 809 11.22 8.69 -0.31
C VAL A 809 10.08 9.52 -0.89
N ASP A 810 10.11 9.76 -2.19
CA ASP A 810 9.16 10.67 -2.84
C ASP A 810 8.03 9.93 -3.57
N ASN A 811 7.07 9.41 -2.80
CA ASN A 811 5.91 8.71 -3.38
C ASN A 811 5.07 9.62 -4.29
N TYR A 812 4.99 10.92 -3.99
CA TYR A 812 4.26 11.88 -4.82
C TYR A 812 4.78 11.89 -6.25
N ALA A 813 6.11 12.01 -6.40
CA ALA A 813 6.75 12.06 -7.71
C ALA A 813 6.63 10.74 -8.46
N ASP A 814 6.86 9.64 -7.76
CA ASP A 814 6.88 8.31 -8.35
C ASP A 814 5.51 7.92 -8.93
N TRP A 815 4.41 8.19 -8.21
CA TRP A 815 3.04 7.94 -8.71
C TRP A 815 2.71 8.76 -9.96
N LEU A 816 3.09 10.04 -9.99
CA LEU A 816 2.89 10.87 -11.17
C LEU A 816 3.72 10.36 -12.35
N VAL A 817 4.96 9.94 -12.12
CA VAL A 817 5.82 9.41 -13.19
C VAL A 817 5.23 8.15 -13.80
N GLU A 818 4.70 7.24 -12.98
CA GLU A 818 4.08 6.00 -13.46
C GLU A 818 2.82 6.25 -14.30
N ASP A 819 2.08 7.34 -14.04
CA ASP A 819 0.84 7.69 -14.75
C ASP A 819 0.99 8.91 -15.69
N GLN A 820 2.21 9.12 -16.20
CA GLN A 820 2.57 10.20 -17.13
C GLN A 820 2.21 11.63 -16.66
N GLY A 821 2.12 11.88 -15.36
CA GLY A 821 1.81 13.18 -14.76
C GLY A 821 0.36 13.34 -14.34
N GLU A 822 -0.49 12.34 -14.58
CA GLU A 822 -1.86 12.31 -14.07
C GLU A 822 -1.91 11.66 -12.67
N VAL A 823 -2.99 11.91 -11.93
CA VAL A 823 -3.22 11.29 -10.63
C VAL A 823 -3.89 9.93 -10.85
N PRO A 824 -3.30 8.81 -10.40
CA PRO A 824 -3.88 7.48 -10.60
C PRO A 824 -5.07 7.26 -9.65
N THR A 825 -6.24 7.78 -10.04
CA THR A 825 -7.42 7.82 -9.16
C THR A 825 -7.94 6.44 -8.76
N SER A 826 -7.68 5.39 -9.56
CA SER A 826 -8.05 4.02 -9.21
C SER A 826 -7.22 3.42 -8.07
N GLN A 827 -6.12 4.06 -7.67
CA GLN A 827 -5.31 3.69 -6.50
C GLN A 827 -5.76 4.45 -5.24
N LEU A 828 -6.75 5.32 -5.34
CA LEU A 828 -7.35 6.03 -4.21
C LEU A 828 -8.65 5.34 -3.77
N ASN A 829 -8.90 5.34 -2.46
CA ASN A 829 -10.17 4.92 -1.88
C ASN A 829 -11.17 6.08 -1.83
N ASP A 830 -10.68 7.30 -1.63
CA ASP A 830 -11.46 8.54 -1.68
C ASP A 830 -10.61 9.67 -2.26
N ALA A 831 -11.00 10.94 -2.06
CA ALA A 831 -10.30 12.08 -2.65
C ALA A 831 -8.86 12.30 -2.12
N ILE A 832 -8.46 11.66 -1.01
CA ILE A 832 -7.14 11.85 -0.38
C ILE A 832 -6.49 10.58 0.18
N HIS A 833 -7.20 9.46 0.35
CA HIS A 833 -6.62 8.25 0.94
C HIS A 833 -6.35 7.19 -0.12
N PRO A 834 -5.18 6.54 -0.11
CA PRO A 834 -4.89 5.42 -0.99
C PRO A 834 -5.75 4.21 -0.59
N ASN A 835 -6.14 3.40 -1.58
CA ASN A 835 -6.73 2.09 -1.33
C ASN A 835 -5.63 1.03 -1.18
N ALA A 836 -6.03 -0.24 -1.06
CA ALA A 836 -5.09 -1.35 -0.92
C ALA A 836 -4.03 -1.42 -2.05
N GLN A 837 -4.37 -1.13 -3.31
CA GLN A 837 -3.39 -1.06 -4.39
C GLN A 837 -2.41 0.09 -4.16
N GLY A 838 -2.90 1.28 -3.80
CA GLY A 838 -2.04 2.41 -3.47
C GLY A 838 -1.07 2.11 -2.31
N HIS A 839 -1.50 1.35 -1.31
CA HIS A 839 -0.61 0.90 -0.23
C HIS A 839 0.48 -0.07 -0.70
N VAL A 840 0.23 -0.91 -1.70
CA VAL A 840 1.28 -1.70 -2.37
C VAL A 840 2.27 -0.78 -3.09
N GLU A 841 1.79 0.28 -3.76
CA GLU A 841 2.67 1.23 -4.47
C GLU A 841 3.57 2.03 -3.54
N PHE A 842 3.07 2.43 -2.37
CA PHE A 842 3.91 3.01 -1.33
C PHE A 842 4.98 2.04 -0.84
N ALA A 843 4.62 0.79 -0.56
CA ALA A 843 5.60 -0.20 -0.12
C ALA A 843 6.66 -0.43 -1.20
N ARG A 844 6.26 -0.51 -2.47
CA ARG A 844 7.19 -0.62 -3.60
C ARG A 844 8.14 0.58 -3.65
N THR A 845 7.62 1.80 -3.70
CA THR A 845 8.43 3.02 -3.82
C THR A 845 9.38 3.17 -2.64
N PHE A 846 8.91 2.89 -1.43
CA PHE A 846 9.72 2.89 -0.23
C PHE A 846 10.84 1.84 -0.32
N LEU A 847 10.52 0.58 -0.58
CA LEU A 847 11.52 -0.48 -0.66
C LEU A 847 12.50 -0.27 -1.83
N ASP A 848 12.06 0.30 -2.96
CA ASP A 848 12.92 0.67 -4.08
C ASP A 848 13.86 1.80 -3.67
N GLY A 849 13.37 2.85 -3.00
CA GLY A 849 14.22 3.92 -2.46
C GLY A 849 15.35 3.40 -1.58
N PHE A 850 15.08 2.36 -0.78
CA PHE A 850 16.05 1.70 0.09
C PHE A 850 16.94 0.66 -0.65
N GLY A 851 16.63 0.33 -1.90
CA GLY A 851 17.38 -0.61 -2.73
C GLY A 851 17.10 -2.08 -2.43
N VAL A 852 15.91 -2.37 -1.91
CA VAL A 852 15.55 -3.68 -1.35
C VAL A 852 14.24 -4.22 -1.92
N TRP A 853 13.63 -3.48 -2.84
CA TRP A 853 12.61 -3.98 -3.74
C TRP A 853 13.17 -5.11 -4.62
N ASP A 854 12.36 -6.14 -4.81
CA ASP A 854 12.70 -7.29 -5.64
C ASP A 854 11.47 -7.70 -6.44
N PRO A 855 11.48 -7.52 -7.77
CA PRO A 855 10.38 -7.91 -8.65
C PRO A 855 10.03 -9.41 -8.61
N GLY A 856 10.89 -10.27 -8.07
CA GLY A 856 10.63 -11.70 -7.85
C GLY A 856 10.07 -12.04 -6.48
N SER A 857 9.88 -11.05 -5.60
CA SER A 857 9.45 -11.27 -4.22
C SER A 857 7.96 -11.54 -4.09
N ALA A 858 7.52 -12.15 -2.99
CA ALA A 858 6.09 -12.42 -2.77
C ALA A 858 5.31 -11.11 -2.69
N LEU A 859 5.87 -10.07 -2.05
CA LEU A 859 5.30 -8.72 -2.07
C LEU A 859 5.10 -8.17 -3.49
N ALA A 860 6.08 -8.35 -4.40
CA ALA A 860 5.96 -7.88 -5.78
C ALA A 860 4.83 -8.55 -6.57
N THR A 861 4.33 -9.70 -6.10
CA THR A 861 3.19 -10.36 -6.70
C THR A 861 1.85 -9.79 -6.18
N VAL A 862 1.82 -9.18 -4.99
CA VAL A 862 0.56 -8.70 -4.37
C VAL A 862 -0.12 -7.69 -5.28
N SER A 863 -1.33 -8.03 -5.72
CA SER A 863 -2.20 -7.13 -6.48
C SER A 863 -3.64 -7.33 -6.06
N THR A 864 -4.36 -6.21 -5.94
CA THR A 864 -5.79 -6.21 -5.61
C THR A 864 -6.69 -6.28 -6.85
N VAL A 865 -6.08 -6.17 -8.03
CA VAL A 865 -6.74 -6.21 -9.34
C VAL A 865 -5.97 -7.09 -10.31
N ARG A 866 -6.64 -7.64 -11.32
CA ARG A 866 -5.94 -8.41 -12.37
C ARG A 866 -5.15 -7.47 -13.28
N ASN A 867 -3.98 -7.94 -13.72
CA ASN A 867 -3.11 -7.18 -14.61
C ASN A 867 -3.70 -7.11 -16.03
N SER A 868 -3.62 -5.94 -16.64
CA SER A 868 -3.98 -5.70 -18.05
C SER A 868 -2.75 -5.31 -18.87
N THR A 869 -2.93 -5.27 -20.19
CA THR A 869 -1.94 -4.88 -21.18
C THR A 869 -2.49 -3.80 -22.09
N LEU A 870 -1.62 -2.96 -22.63
CA LEU A 870 -1.98 -1.94 -23.62
C LEU A 870 -1.22 -2.19 -24.92
N GLY A 871 -1.94 -2.60 -25.96
CA GLY A 871 -1.39 -2.71 -27.32
C GLY A 871 -1.49 -1.37 -28.02
N LEU A 872 -0.37 -0.80 -28.47
CA LEU A 872 -0.36 0.44 -29.23
C LEU A 872 0.00 0.18 -30.69
N ALA A 873 -0.64 0.89 -31.61
CA ALA A 873 -0.28 0.94 -33.02
C ALA A 873 -0.41 2.37 -33.56
N VAL A 874 0.38 2.70 -34.57
CA VAL A 874 0.33 4.01 -35.25
C VAL A 874 0.37 3.79 -36.75
N ALA A 875 -0.44 4.54 -37.49
CA ALA A 875 -0.40 4.52 -38.95
C ALA A 875 0.93 5.10 -39.47
N ALA A 876 1.38 4.63 -40.64
CA ALA A 876 2.56 5.19 -41.30
C ALA A 876 2.35 6.68 -41.59
N GLY A 877 3.33 7.51 -41.25
CA GLY A 877 3.31 8.94 -41.51
C GLY A 877 3.46 9.21 -43.01
N GLY A 878 2.79 10.27 -43.49
CA GLY A 878 2.86 10.73 -44.88
C GLY A 878 3.91 11.81 -45.10
N GLU A 879 4.00 12.29 -46.34
CA GLU A 879 4.78 13.47 -46.70
C GLU A 879 3.99 14.75 -46.46
N VAL A 880 4.67 15.82 -46.02
CA VAL A 880 4.05 17.13 -45.79
C VAL A 880 5.00 18.26 -46.18
N ALA A 881 4.51 19.29 -46.87
CA ALA A 881 5.36 20.45 -47.19
C ALA A 881 5.74 21.23 -45.91
N PRO A 882 6.92 21.88 -45.86
CA PRO A 882 7.23 22.86 -44.82
C PRO A 882 6.10 23.89 -44.67
N GLY A 883 5.67 24.18 -43.43
CA GLY A 883 4.52 25.03 -43.15
C GLY A 883 3.14 24.36 -43.26
N GLY A 884 3.08 23.08 -43.67
CA GLY A 884 1.84 22.31 -43.80
C GLY A 884 1.44 21.51 -42.54
N THR A 885 0.31 20.81 -42.62
CA THR A 885 -0.20 19.93 -41.55
C THR A 885 -0.43 18.51 -42.06
N VAL A 886 -0.14 17.50 -41.24
CA VAL A 886 -0.41 16.10 -41.55
C VAL A 886 -1.18 15.40 -40.43
N ALA A 887 -2.13 14.55 -40.80
CA ALA A 887 -2.89 13.73 -39.87
C ALA A 887 -2.08 12.51 -39.44
N VAL A 888 -1.96 12.30 -38.13
CA VAL A 888 -1.40 11.08 -37.53
C VAL A 888 -2.50 10.38 -36.75
N THR A 889 -2.77 9.12 -37.09
CA THR A 889 -3.76 8.29 -36.40
C THR A 889 -3.06 7.15 -35.67
N ALA A 890 -3.38 6.99 -34.39
CA ALA A 890 -2.89 5.91 -33.56
C ALA A 890 -4.06 5.19 -32.87
N THR A 891 -3.86 3.91 -32.54
CA THR A 891 -4.83 3.09 -31.82
C THR A 891 -4.20 2.50 -30.56
N ALA A 892 -4.99 2.45 -29.50
CA ALA A 892 -4.66 1.78 -28.24
C ALA A 892 -5.73 0.74 -27.93
N THR A 893 -5.30 -0.52 -27.72
CA THR A 893 -6.18 -1.65 -27.45
C THR A 893 -5.94 -2.18 -26.06
N VAL A 894 -6.98 -2.20 -25.22
CA VAL A 894 -6.95 -2.81 -23.90
C VAL A 894 -6.94 -4.33 -24.03
N GLY A 895 -6.11 -4.99 -23.23
CA GLY A 895 -5.96 -6.45 -23.20
C GLY A 895 -7.18 -7.22 -22.71
N ALA A 896 -6.94 -8.46 -22.28
CA ALA A 896 -7.98 -9.39 -21.87
C ALA A 896 -8.66 -9.03 -20.53
N GLU A 897 -8.03 -8.19 -19.72
CA GLU A 897 -8.56 -7.69 -18.44
C GLU A 897 -8.82 -6.18 -18.54
N ALA A 898 -9.73 -5.67 -17.72
CA ALA A 898 -10.01 -4.23 -17.67
C ALA A 898 -8.77 -3.44 -17.25
N ALA A 899 -8.49 -2.33 -17.95
CA ALA A 899 -7.40 -1.42 -17.62
C ALA A 899 -7.86 -0.32 -16.65
N ARG A 900 -6.95 0.16 -15.82
CA ARG A 900 -7.19 1.20 -14.81
C ARG A 900 -6.35 2.44 -15.12
N ASP A 901 -6.94 3.62 -14.92
CA ASP A 901 -6.37 4.95 -15.23
C ASP A 901 -5.53 4.94 -16.52
N VAL A 902 -6.15 4.68 -17.67
CA VAL A 902 -5.40 4.66 -18.94
C VAL A 902 -5.12 6.08 -19.39
N VAL A 903 -3.84 6.41 -19.55
CA VAL A 903 -3.37 7.70 -20.06
C VAL A 903 -2.65 7.48 -21.38
N LEU A 904 -3.15 8.11 -22.44
CA LEU A 904 -2.47 8.15 -23.73
C LEU A 904 -1.91 9.55 -23.96
N ALA A 905 -0.58 9.69 -23.99
CA ALA A 905 0.07 10.94 -24.37
C ALA A 905 0.46 10.91 -25.84
N LEU A 906 -0.01 11.94 -26.56
CA LEU A 906 0.43 12.19 -27.92
C LEU A 906 1.55 13.22 -27.88
N VAL A 907 2.73 12.78 -28.28
CA VAL A 907 3.97 13.56 -28.24
C VAL A 907 4.28 14.03 -29.67
N PRO A 908 4.10 15.33 -29.96
CA PRO A 908 4.46 15.87 -31.27
C PRO A 908 5.99 15.83 -31.45
N PRO A 909 6.48 15.81 -32.70
CA PRO A 909 7.91 15.92 -32.97
C PRO A 909 8.51 17.15 -32.31
N ALA A 910 9.75 16.99 -31.86
CA ALA A 910 10.60 18.06 -31.34
C ALA A 910 10.55 19.30 -32.27
N GLY A 911 10.00 20.41 -31.77
CA GLY A 911 9.96 21.70 -32.48
C GLY A 911 8.71 21.96 -33.29
N THR A 912 7.81 20.98 -33.34
CA THR A 912 6.48 21.10 -33.94
C THR A 912 5.43 21.40 -32.88
N THR A 913 4.25 21.84 -33.32
CA THR A 913 3.05 21.92 -32.49
C THR A 913 1.96 21.08 -33.09
N LEU A 914 0.96 20.71 -32.29
CA LEU A 914 -0.29 20.22 -32.86
C LEU A 914 -1.11 21.41 -33.33
N ALA A 915 -1.63 21.34 -34.56
CA ALA A 915 -2.47 22.38 -35.15
C ALA A 915 -3.80 22.56 -34.38
N ALA A 916 -4.25 21.51 -33.70
CA ALA A 916 -5.42 21.49 -32.83
C ALA A 916 -5.28 20.37 -31.78
N ALA A 917 -6.14 20.39 -30.77
CA ALA A 917 -6.27 19.26 -29.85
C ALA A 917 -6.59 17.97 -30.61
N PRO A 918 -5.97 16.83 -30.25
CA PRO A 918 -6.25 15.56 -30.89
C PRO A 918 -7.70 15.14 -30.63
N VAL A 919 -8.26 14.41 -31.59
CA VAL A 919 -9.59 13.81 -31.49
C VAL A 919 -9.43 12.37 -31.03
N ALA A 920 -10.04 12.02 -29.90
CA ALA A 920 -10.09 10.66 -29.40
C ALA A 920 -11.49 10.05 -29.57
N SER A 921 -11.57 8.75 -29.86
CA SER A 921 -12.87 8.05 -29.97
C SER A 921 -13.61 7.93 -28.63
N THR A 922 -12.88 8.04 -27.51
CA THR A 922 -13.40 8.06 -26.14
C THR A 922 -12.36 8.69 -25.20
N GLY A 923 -12.77 8.96 -23.95
CA GLY A 923 -11.92 9.61 -22.95
C GLY A 923 -11.98 11.14 -23.01
N THR A 924 -11.28 11.77 -22.07
CA THR A 924 -11.18 13.24 -22.00
C THR A 924 -9.83 13.68 -22.54
N VAL A 925 -9.85 14.58 -23.53
CA VAL A 925 -8.63 15.19 -24.06
C VAL A 925 -8.27 16.42 -23.22
N ARG A 926 -7.05 16.45 -22.69
CA ARG A 926 -6.53 17.57 -21.88
C ARG A 926 -5.15 17.98 -22.37
N LEU A 927 -4.85 19.27 -22.34
CA LEU A 927 -3.51 19.79 -22.59
C LEU A 927 -2.74 19.79 -21.26
N GLY A 928 -1.66 19.00 -21.19
CA GLY A 928 -0.73 19.01 -20.07
C GLY A 928 0.11 20.28 -20.05
N THR A 929 0.63 20.63 -18.88
CA THR A 929 1.56 21.77 -18.71
C THR A 929 2.93 21.49 -19.35
N ASP A 930 3.22 20.24 -19.71
CA ASP A 930 4.34 19.81 -20.55
C ASP A 930 4.10 20.03 -22.05
N GLY A 931 2.93 20.59 -22.43
CA GLY A 931 2.54 20.83 -23.82
C GLY A 931 2.02 19.60 -24.56
N ALA A 932 1.98 18.43 -23.91
CA ALA A 932 1.46 17.20 -24.50
C ALA A 932 -0.06 17.10 -24.32
N TYR A 933 -0.74 16.55 -25.31
CA TYR A 933 -2.16 16.23 -25.16
C TYR A 933 -2.33 14.82 -24.60
N ARG A 934 -3.21 14.70 -23.61
CA ARG A 934 -3.49 13.48 -22.88
C ARG A 934 -4.92 13.07 -23.11
N VAL A 935 -5.12 11.82 -23.52
CA VAL A 935 -6.42 11.17 -23.51
C VAL A 935 -6.51 10.36 -22.22
N VAL A 936 -7.28 10.86 -21.27
CA VAL A 936 -7.51 10.20 -19.98
C VAL A 936 -8.80 9.40 -20.07
N LEU A 937 -8.70 8.08 -19.99
CA LEU A 937 -9.86 7.19 -19.96
C LEU A 937 -10.42 7.09 -18.54
N PRO A 938 -11.64 6.57 -18.36
CA PRO A 938 -12.18 6.32 -17.03
C PRO A 938 -11.26 5.43 -16.18
N ALA A 939 -11.35 5.56 -14.87
CA ALA A 939 -10.62 4.74 -13.89
C ALA A 939 -10.82 3.22 -14.06
N SER A 940 -11.81 2.79 -14.85
CA SER A 940 -12.01 1.41 -15.29
C SER A 940 -12.39 1.37 -16.77
N THR A 941 -11.47 0.95 -17.63
CA THR A 941 -11.70 0.77 -19.06
C THR A 941 -11.90 -0.72 -19.38
N PRO A 942 -13.01 -1.13 -20.02
CA PRO A 942 -13.29 -2.54 -20.30
C PRO A 942 -12.23 -3.24 -21.17
N ALA A 943 -12.08 -4.55 -20.95
CA ALA A 943 -11.24 -5.41 -21.78
C ALA A 943 -11.62 -5.32 -23.27
N GLY A 944 -10.62 -5.34 -24.16
CA GLY A 944 -10.83 -5.25 -25.61
C GLY A 944 -11.24 -3.86 -26.15
N THR A 945 -11.35 -2.84 -25.30
CA THR A 945 -11.63 -1.46 -25.74
C THR A 945 -10.55 -0.99 -26.71
N VAL A 946 -10.96 -0.49 -27.88
CA VAL A 946 -10.07 0.15 -28.87
C VAL A 946 -10.31 1.65 -28.86
N VAL A 947 -9.27 2.41 -28.52
CA VAL A 947 -9.26 3.87 -28.56
C VAL A 947 -8.48 4.34 -29.78
N THR A 948 -9.11 5.12 -30.63
CA THR A 948 -8.46 5.77 -31.77
C THR A 948 -8.16 7.21 -31.41
N VAL A 949 -6.91 7.65 -31.59
CA VAL A 949 -6.50 9.03 -31.38
C VAL A 949 -5.92 9.59 -32.68
N THR A 950 -6.50 10.69 -33.16
CA THR A 950 -6.08 11.36 -34.38
C THR A 950 -5.61 12.77 -34.05
N ALA A 951 -4.40 13.12 -34.49
CA ALA A 951 -3.79 14.43 -34.28
C ALA A 951 -3.37 15.08 -35.60
N GLN A 952 -3.41 16.41 -35.66
CA GLN A 952 -2.88 17.18 -36.79
C GLN A 952 -1.53 17.78 -36.38
N VAL A 953 -0.44 17.27 -36.94
CA VAL A 953 0.92 17.77 -36.67
C VAL A 953 1.22 18.91 -37.62
N ALA A 954 1.53 20.10 -37.10
CA ALA A 954 1.94 21.25 -37.89
C ALA A 954 3.47 21.28 -38.03
N VAL A 955 3.97 21.34 -39.27
CA VAL A 955 5.39 21.41 -39.56
C VAL A 955 5.82 22.87 -39.68
N PRO A 956 6.80 23.34 -38.90
CA PRO A 956 7.34 24.69 -39.04
C PRO A 956 7.89 24.94 -40.46
N GLY A 957 7.72 26.16 -40.96
CA GLY A 957 8.13 26.53 -42.32
C GLY A 957 9.65 26.60 -42.53
N ASP A 958 10.43 26.66 -41.46
CA ASP A 958 11.89 26.69 -41.43
C ASP A 958 12.53 25.29 -41.38
N VAL A 959 11.74 24.21 -41.30
CA VAL A 959 12.26 22.84 -41.36
C VAL A 959 12.73 22.51 -42.77
N ALA A 960 13.97 22.05 -42.89
CA ALA A 960 14.57 21.67 -44.18
C ALA A 960 13.80 20.51 -44.84
N ALA A 961 13.64 20.57 -46.16
CA ALA A 961 13.09 19.49 -46.96
C ALA A 961 13.84 18.15 -46.75
N GLY A 962 13.10 17.03 -46.79
CA GLY A 962 13.62 15.69 -46.51
C GLY A 962 13.86 15.36 -45.03
N THR A 963 13.54 16.26 -44.09
CA THR A 963 13.65 16.02 -42.65
C THR A 963 12.61 15.00 -42.18
N ALA A 964 13.08 13.99 -41.45
CA ALA A 964 12.25 13.00 -40.76
C ALA A 964 11.81 13.53 -39.38
N LEU A 965 10.52 13.81 -39.22
CA LEU A 965 9.88 14.27 -38.00
C LEU A 965 9.17 13.10 -37.30
N ARG A 966 9.56 12.77 -36.08
CA ARG A 966 9.05 11.60 -35.36
C ARG A 966 7.94 11.98 -34.39
N THR A 967 6.73 11.45 -34.60
CA THR A 967 5.59 11.60 -33.70
C THR A 967 5.42 10.31 -32.90
N ARG A 968 5.18 10.40 -31.58
CA ARG A 968 5.03 9.23 -30.71
C ARG A 968 3.68 9.23 -30.00
N LEU A 969 3.04 8.07 -29.92
CA LEU A 969 1.98 7.81 -28.97
C LEU A 969 2.57 6.98 -27.83
N GLU A 970 2.43 7.48 -26.61
CA GLU A 970 2.81 6.81 -25.38
C GLU A 970 1.57 6.42 -24.60
N GLY A 971 1.54 5.23 -24.03
CA GLY A 971 0.43 4.73 -23.23
C GLY A 971 0.90 4.22 -21.88
N ALA A 972 0.18 4.59 -20.83
CA ALA A 972 0.33 4.08 -19.48
C ALA A 972 -1.03 3.58 -18.95
N LEU A 973 -0.97 2.64 -18.01
CA LEU A 973 -2.10 2.18 -17.21
C LEU A 973 -1.58 1.66 -15.87
N THR A 974 -2.39 1.74 -14.82
CA THR A 974 -1.93 1.54 -13.43
C THR A 974 -1.93 0.09 -12.96
N ASN A 975 -2.65 -0.81 -13.63
CA ASN A 975 -2.69 -2.24 -13.30
C ASN A 975 -1.93 -3.11 -14.33
N THR A 976 -0.62 -2.89 -14.49
CA THR A 976 0.22 -3.72 -15.36
C THR A 976 1.42 -4.33 -14.64
N ALA A 977 1.82 -5.50 -15.14
CA ALA A 977 2.91 -6.35 -14.69
C ALA A 977 4.32 -5.76 -14.92
N ALA A 978 4.55 -5.14 -16.08
CA ALA A 978 5.89 -4.74 -16.51
C ALA A 978 6.18 -3.25 -16.31
N ARG A 979 5.14 -2.42 -16.26
CA ARG A 979 5.16 -0.96 -16.05
C ARG A 979 6.10 -0.08 -16.90
N PRO A 980 6.63 -0.47 -18.10
CA PRO A 980 7.14 0.58 -18.97
C PRO A 980 5.95 1.29 -19.62
N THR A 981 6.14 2.58 -19.91
CA THR A 981 5.29 3.28 -20.87
C THR A 981 5.45 2.56 -22.22
N THR A 982 4.40 1.88 -22.68
CA THR A 982 4.43 1.34 -24.05
C THR A 982 4.39 2.54 -24.98
N ALA A 983 5.15 2.49 -26.07
CA ALA A 983 5.06 3.55 -27.04
C ALA A 983 5.33 3.08 -28.44
N VAL A 984 4.70 3.77 -29.38
CA VAL A 984 4.87 3.59 -30.81
C VAL A 984 5.16 4.93 -31.43
N ALA A 985 6.03 4.94 -32.43
CA ALA A 985 6.39 6.16 -33.13
C ALA A 985 6.18 5.97 -34.63
N THR A 986 5.79 7.05 -35.30
CA THR A 986 5.74 7.14 -36.74
C THR A 986 6.58 8.32 -37.22
N THR A 987 6.98 8.29 -38.48
CA THR A 987 7.82 9.34 -39.08
C THR A 987 7.03 10.05 -40.17
N VAL A 988 6.95 11.36 -40.07
CA VAL A 988 6.48 12.28 -41.11
C VAL A 988 7.71 12.81 -41.82
N VAL A 989 7.75 12.75 -43.15
CA VAL A 989 8.87 13.31 -43.91
C VAL A 989 8.44 14.65 -44.50
N THR A 990 9.23 15.69 -44.30
CA THR A 990 8.96 16.95 -45.00
C THR A 990 9.23 16.75 -46.50
N ALA A 991 8.22 16.95 -47.34
CA ALA A 991 8.35 16.85 -48.78
C ALA A 991 9.44 17.81 -49.28
N PRO A 992 10.11 17.50 -50.41
CA PRO A 992 10.95 18.45 -51.13
C PRO A 992 10.16 19.75 -51.33
N ALA A 993 10.74 20.91 -50.96
CA ALA A 993 10.07 22.19 -51.17
C ALA A 993 9.65 22.29 -52.64
N GLY A 994 8.38 22.58 -52.93
CA GLY A 994 7.93 22.83 -54.30
C GLY A 994 8.72 23.98 -54.94
N PRO A 995 8.70 24.10 -56.27
CA PRO A 995 9.41 25.19 -56.93
C PRO A 995 8.85 26.56 -56.53
N ALA A 996 9.74 27.54 -56.33
CA ALA A 996 9.33 28.90 -56.02
C ALA A 996 8.65 29.53 -57.25
N VAL A 997 7.37 29.85 -57.14
CA VAL A 997 6.58 30.44 -58.24
C VAL A 997 5.71 31.59 -57.71
N THR A 998 5.76 32.75 -58.35
CA THR A 998 4.83 33.86 -58.08
C THR A 998 3.71 33.88 -59.13
N ALA A 999 2.45 33.76 -58.70
CA ALA A 999 1.29 33.85 -59.58
C ALA A 999 0.53 35.18 -59.42
N ARG A 1000 0.02 35.72 -60.52
CA ARG A 1000 -0.91 36.87 -60.55
C ARG A 1000 -2.03 36.58 -61.53
N ALA A 1001 -3.26 36.88 -61.13
CA ALA A 1001 -4.43 36.80 -61.99
C ALA A 1001 -5.11 38.17 -62.06
N GLU A 1002 -5.57 38.55 -63.25
CA GLU A 1002 -6.33 39.78 -63.44
C GLU A 1002 -7.34 39.64 -64.58
N VAL A 1003 -8.45 40.36 -64.49
CA VAL A 1003 -9.41 40.43 -65.59
C VAL A 1003 -9.00 41.51 -66.57
N ARG A 1004 -8.80 41.12 -67.83
CA ARG A 1004 -8.55 42.03 -68.96
C ARG A 1004 -9.76 42.11 -69.88
N CYS A 1005 -10.10 43.33 -70.28
CA CYS A 1005 -11.17 43.59 -71.23
C CYS A 1005 -10.62 43.71 -72.65
N LEU A 1006 -11.01 42.81 -73.53
CA LEU A 1006 -10.60 42.80 -74.94
C LEU A 1006 -11.84 42.78 -75.82
N ALA A 1007 -12.07 43.87 -76.57
CA ALA A 1007 -13.21 44.04 -77.48
C ALA A 1007 -14.59 43.74 -76.83
N GLY A 1008 -14.83 44.27 -75.62
CA GLY A 1008 -16.11 44.10 -74.91
C GLY A 1008 -16.34 42.72 -74.29
N LYS A 1009 -15.30 41.89 -74.19
CA LYS A 1009 -15.34 40.57 -73.54
C LYS A 1009 -14.30 40.47 -72.43
N ALA A 1010 -14.67 39.81 -71.34
CA ALA A 1010 -13.78 39.54 -70.22
C ALA A 1010 -12.86 38.35 -70.52
N TYR A 1011 -11.59 38.49 -70.14
CA TYR A 1011 -10.59 37.43 -70.14
C TYR A 1011 -9.90 37.41 -68.78
N VAL A 1012 -9.65 36.22 -68.24
CA VAL A 1012 -8.83 36.06 -67.04
C VAL A 1012 -7.39 35.78 -67.48
N ALA A 1013 -6.50 36.74 -67.27
CA ALA A 1013 -5.08 36.64 -67.56
C ALA A 1013 -4.33 36.19 -66.32
N VAL A 1014 -3.61 35.08 -66.42
CA VAL A 1014 -2.82 34.52 -65.31
C VAL A 1014 -1.35 34.46 -65.75
N ALA A 1015 -0.47 35.04 -64.94
CA ALA A 1015 0.97 34.99 -65.09
C ALA A 1015 1.58 34.26 -63.90
N ALA A 1016 2.35 33.20 -64.16
CA ALA A 1016 3.10 32.44 -63.16
C ALA A 1016 4.59 32.57 -63.45
N THR A 1017 5.34 33.23 -62.58
CA THR A 1017 6.78 33.47 -62.71
C THR A 1017 7.54 32.43 -61.93
N ASN A 1018 8.47 31.74 -62.58
CA ASN A 1018 9.39 30.83 -61.92
C ASN A 1018 10.45 31.66 -61.17
N ASP A 1019 10.38 31.68 -59.84
CA ASP A 1019 11.33 32.31 -58.95
C ASP A 1019 12.37 31.30 -58.40
N ASP A 1020 12.32 30.05 -58.84
CA ASP A 1020 13.25 28.99 -58.47
C ASP A 1020 14.56 29.07 -59.27
N ASP A 1021 15.60 28.36 -58.82
CA ASP A 1021 16.92 28.32 -59.46
C ASP A 1021 17.05 27.24 -60.55
N ALA A 1022 15.99 26.45 -60.77
CA ALA A 1022 15.90 25.39 -61.76
C ALA A 1022 14.66 25.54 -62.67
N PRO A 1023 14.60 24.86 -63.84
CA PRO A 1023 13.41 24.83 -64.70
C PRO A 1023 12.19 24.19 -64.02
N VAL A 1024 11.01 24.78 -64.27
CA VAL A 1024 9.74 24.40 -63.63
C VAL A 1024 8.65 24.18 -64.67
N ASP A 1025 7.95 23.06 -64.57
CA ASP A 1025 6.72 22.80 -65.30
C ASP A 1025 5.56 23.48 -64.57
N VAL A 1026 4.72 24.24 -65.28
CA VAL A 1026 3.64 25.06 -64.71
C VAL A 1026 2.30 24.73 -65.39
N ARG A 1027 1.30 24.33 -64.61
CA ARG A 1027 -0.10 24.14 -65.00
C ARG A 1027 -0.94 25.25 -64.41
N VAL A 1028 -1.55 26.06 -65.27
CA VAL A 1028 -2.48 27.13 -64.90
C VAL A 1028 -3.91 26.63 -65.07
N VAL A 1029 -4.71 26.67 -64.01
CA VAL A 1029 -6.11 26.21 -63.96
C VAL A 1029 -7.02 27.39 -63.60
N THR A 1030 -8.07 27.57 -64.38
CA THR A 1030 -9.18 28.50 -64.08
C THR A 1030 -10.52 27.80 -64.36
N PRO A 1031 -11.67 28.33 -63.90
CA PRO A 1031 -12.98 27.83 -64.32
C PRO A 1031 -13.22 27.89 -65.84
N PHE A 1032 -12.43 28.67 -66.56
CA PHE A 1032 -12.57 28.91 -68.01
C PHE A 1032 -11.61 28.08 -68.87
N GLY A 1033 -10.70 27.32 -68.25
CA GLY A 1033 -9.78 26.42 -68.94
C GLY A 1033 -8.49 26.15 -68.17
N THR A 1034 -7.69 25.25 -68.72
CA THR A 1034 -6.39 24.84 -68.17
C THR A 1034 -5.31 24.93 -69.23
N ARG A 1035 -4.08 25.30 -68.84
CA ARG A 1035 -2.92 25.35 -69.73
C ARG A 1035 -1.64 24.90 -69.03
N ASP A 1036 -0.91 23.99 -69.69
CA ASP A 1036 0.36 23.46 -69.20
C ASP A 1036 1.53 24.10 -69.94
N TYR A 1037 2.62 24.33 -69.21
CA TYR A 1037 3.90 24.84 -69.65
C TYR A 1037 4.99 23.93 -69.09
N THR A 1038 6.00 23.58 -69.89
CA THR A 1038 7.08 22.68 -69.47
C THR A 1038 8.40 23.45 -69.50
N GLY A 1039 9.23 23.28 -68.46
CA GLY A 1039 10.58 23.83 -68.39
C GLY A 1039 10.66 25.36 -68.40
N VAL A 1040 9.75 26.05 -67.71
CA VAL A 1040 9.83 27.51 -67.48
C VAL A 1040 11.12 27.81 -66.74
N GLN A 1041 12.03 28.55 -67.36
CA GLN A 1041 13.37 28.81 -66.80
C GLN A 1041 13.31 29.77 -65.60
N PRO A 1042 14.31 29.75 -64.70
CA PRO A 1042 14.46 30.74 -63.64
C PRO A 1042 14.26 32.18 -64.12
N GLY A 1043 13.40 32.95 -63.45
CA GLY A 1043 12.99 34.30 -63.82
C GLY A 1043 12.01 34.41 -65.00
N GLY A 1044 11.63 33.29 -65.64
CA GLY A 1044 10.67 33.25 -66.75
C GLY A 1044 9.22 33.14 -66.28
N SER A 1045 8.26 33.59 -67.08
CA SER A 1045 6.83 33.52 -66.75
C SER A 1045 6.01 32.69 -67.74
N ALA A 1046 5.24 31.73 -67.23
CA ALA A 1046 4.13 31.07 -67.93
C ALA A 1046 2.90 31.98 -67.90
N TYR A 1047 2.40 32.39 -69.07
CA TYR A 1047 1.29 33.34 -69.18
C TYR A 1047 0.17 32.81 -70.06
N GLN A 1048 -1.05 32.69 -69.51
CA GLN A 1048 -2.24 32.34 -70.28
C GLN A 1048 -3.38 33.32 -70.00
N SER A 1049 -4.10 33.70 -71.06
CA SER A 1049 -5.35 34.44 -70.96
C SER A 1049 -6.51 33.54 -71.38
N PHE A 1050 -7.50 33.35 -70.51
CA PHE A 1050 -8.65 32.48 -70.72
C PHE A 1050 -9.89 33.31 -71.05
N ALA A 1051 -10.54 33.02 -72.17
CA ALA A 1051 -11.77 33.70 -72.58
C ALA A 1051 -12.94 33.29 -71.68
N VAL A 1052 -13.54 34.25 -70.96
CA VAL A 1052 -14.72 34.01 -70.11
C VAL A 1052 -15.97 33.75 -70.98
N ARG A 1053 -15.96 34.23 -72.23
CA ARG A 1053 -17.07 34.15 -73.21
C ARG A 1053 -18.31 34.98 -72.83
N SER A 1054 -18.19 35.86 -71.84
CA SER A 1054 -19.17 36.89 -71.45
C SER A 1054 -18.49 38.27 -71.32
N ALA A 1055 -19.29 39.33 -71.22
CA ALA A 1055 -18.78 40.68 -70.90
C ALA A 1055 -18.43 40.84 -69.42
N SER A 1056 -19.04 40.06 -68.53
CA SER A 1056 -18.80 40.11 -67.09
C SER A 1056 -18.24 38.80 -66.55
N VAL A 1057 -17.32 38.90 -65.59
CA VAL A 1057 -16.81 37.78 -64.80
C VAL A 1057 -16.90 38.14 -63.33
N ALA A 1058 -17.34 37.20 -62.50
CA ALA A 1058 -17.30 37.38 -61.05
C ALA A 1058 -15.87 37.24 -60.52
N ALA A 1059 -15.63 37.73 -59.30
CA ALA A 1059 -14.38 37.49 -58.59
C ALA A 1059 -14.16 35.98 -58.45
N GLY A 1060 -12.91 35.56 -58.58
CA GLY A 1060 -12.56 34.14 -58.57
C GLY A 1060 -11.07 33.92 -58.46
N GLU A 1061 -10.65 32.66 -58.52
CA GLU A 1061 -9.28 32.24 -58.26
C GLU A 1061 -8.73 31.36 -59.39
N ALA A 1062 -7.45 31.60 -59.72
CA ALA A 1062 -6.66 30.76 -60.62
C ALA A 1062 -5.71 29.92 -59.76
N THR A 1063 -5.64 28.63 -60.04
CA THR A 1063 -4.68 27.72 -59.41
C THR A 1063 -3.50 27.53 -60.36
N VAL A 1064 -2.29 27.70 -59.85
CA VAL A 1064 -1.04 27.46 -60.57
C VAL A 1064 -0.32 26.31 -59.89
N ASP A 1065 -0.35 25.13 -60.51
CA ASP A 1065 0.40 23.97 -60.05
C ASP A 1065 1.77 23.97 -60.74
N ALA A 1066 2.85 23.82 -59.98
CA ALA A 1066 4.21 23.90 -60.46
C ALA A 1066 5.02 22.67 -60.00
N ALA A 1067 5.89 22.15 -60.86
CA ALA A 1067 6.75 21.01 -60.56
C ALA A 1067 8.15 21.22 -61.13
N ARG A 1068 9.21 20.92 -60.37
CA ARG A 1068 10.58 20.96 -60.93
C ARG A 1068 10.71 19.89 -62.02
N THR A 1069 11.10 20.29 -63.23
CA THR A 1069 11.08 19.42 -64.41
C THR A 1069 11.92 18.15 -64.17
N GLY A 1070 11.28 16.98 -64.18
CA GLY A 1070 11.95 15.68 -64.06
C GLY A 1070 12.32 15.21 -62.64
N THR A 1071 11.77 15.84 -61.59
CA THR A 1071 12.03 15.48 -60.18
C THR A 1071 10.75 15.43 -59.34
N ASP A 1072 10.81 14.79 -58.16
CA ASP A 1072 9.71 14.69 -57.20
C ASP A 1072 9.64 15.97 -56.34
N GLY A 1073 8.94 17.00 -56.82
CA GLY A 1073 8.72 18.24 -56.06
C GLY A 1073 7.66 19.10 -56.73
N THR A 1074 6.50 19.25 -56.08
CA THR A 1074 5.35 20.01 -56.58
C THR A 1074 4.96 21.13 -55.61
N GLY A 1075 4.38 22.21 -56.12
CA GLY A 1075 3.84 23.32 -55.34
C GLY A 1075 2.63 23.92 -56.05
N THR A 1076 1.69 24.49 -55.28
CA THR A 1076 0.48 25.11 -55.83
C THR A 1076 0.36 26.54 -55.30
N VAL A 1077 0.10 27.50 -56.19
CA VAL A 1077 -0.07 28.91 -55.87
C VAL A 1077 -1.43 29.38 -56.38
N VAL A 1078 -2.19 30.05 -55.53
CA VAL A 1078 -3.50 30.61 -55.89
C VAL A 1078 -3.37 32.10 -56.15
N ALA A 1079 -3.93 32.56 -57.27
CA ALA A 1079 -4.00 33.97 -57.62
C ALA A 1079 -5.45 34.39 -57.86
N ALA A 1080 -5.96 35.29 -57.01
CA ALA A 1080 -7.30 35.83 -57.12
C ALA A 1080 -7.40 36.94 -58.19
N TRP A 1081 -8.58 37.09 -58.78
CA TRP A 1081 -8.97 38.26 -59.58
C TRP A 1081 -10.32 38.80 -59.10
N ASP A 1082 -10.52 40.10 -59.25
CA ASP A 1082 -11.77 40.78 -58.86
C ASP A 1082 -12.87 40.65 -59.93
N ASP A 1083 -14.12 40.83 -59.52
CA ASP A 1083 -15.23 40.89 -60.46
C ASP A 1083 -15.07 42.09 -61.41
N ARG A 1084 -15.38 41.87 -62.69
CA ARG A 1084 -15.21 42.92 -63.70
C ARG A 1084 -16.17 42.72 -64.85
N THR A 1085 -16.80 43.83 -65.25
CA THR A 1085 -17.60 43.93 -66.47
C THR A 1085 -16.85 44.76 -67.51
N CYS A 1086 -16.73 44.21 -68.71
CA CYS A 1086 -15.99 44.73 -69.85
C CYS A 1086 -16.97 45.29 -70.88
N GLY A 1087 -17.42 46.52 -70.69
CA GLY A 1087 -18.39 47.20 -71.55
C GLY A 1087 -19.15 48.24 -70.79
#